data_AF-A0A0G1U5L4-F1
#
_entry.id   AF-A0A0G1U5L4-F1
#
_cell.length_a   1.000
_cell.length_b   1.000
_cell.length_c   1.000
_cell.angle_alpha   90.00
_cell.angle_beta   90.00
_cell.angle_gamma   90.00
#
_symmetry.space_group_name_H-M   'P 1'
#
loop_
_entity.id
_entity.type
_entity.pdbx_description
1 polymer ?
#
loop_
_entity_poly.entity_id
_entity_poly.type
_entity_poly.pdbx_seq_one_letter_code
_entity_poly.pdbx_strand_id
1 'polypeptide(L)'
;MVGSVAEIKQNTPKSGNMYFTLRHGQSENNALNLVSSNPKNTYHLTEKGKGQVARSTKAFAKQLKGKKIDVIFSSDYARAQETAEIAAKTLGYEAKIIIDKRLREINCGIFDNRPISEYHAYFASLEEKFAKVAPKGESLTDVKKRMTEFVYDIDAKYKGKNILIVSHEYPIWALFAGVQGFDGPKAVAMRKGNKDFVLNAEIKKLDFSIIPHNKNYELDLHRPYIDRVDLVCTKGHAMKRVPDVFDCWFESGSMPYGQAHYPFEGKKKFEKNFPAEFIAEAVDQTRGWFYTLMVLSTGLFGKPAFKNVFATGLVLAEDGQKMSKKLKNYPDPMTIVDKYGADALRLYLVSSPIVRGEVLNFSEKGVDELYKKVISRLWNVYSFYDMYGQQQKVIARPKGRVTELDKWMLGRLDELVAEVTGAMGKYELDRAVRPIGQFVDDLSTWYVRRSRRRFQKPDDKKDWELASKTLAYILMETSKVLAPFTPFFTDALYKSLDQKKNASVHLSAWPKSAALAVLKTNKKMGVMMAEVRNLASIALAKRASLGIKVRQPLATLTVQSSVVGLKTNKELLAILADEVNVKKIVVKANVEGIVEFDTTITPALLEEGIVRESVRMVQGLRQDAGYEPKDRILLFVDSAALGDVMKKYEDLLKREVGAKAVVFAPEAEHLDAYAELVLDQDRIWFGLRKA
;
A
#
# COMPACT_ATOMS: atom_id res chain seq x y z
N MET A 1 38.44 -6.41 -22.04
CA MET A 1 37.17 -6.74 -21.37
C MET A 1 36.07 -5.97 -22.09
N VAL A 2 34.89 -6.56 -22.29
CA VAL A 2 33.75 -5.90 -22.96
C VAL A 2 32.60 -5.85 -21.96
N GLY A 3 32.18 -4.64 -21.58
CA GLY A 3 31.17 -4.37 -20.56
C GLY A 3 30.00 -3.52 -21.04
N SER A 4 29.95 -3.12 -22.32
CA SER A 4 28.83 -2.35 -22.87
C SER A 4 28.50 -2.71 -24.33
N VAL A 5 27.28 -2.38 -24.77
CA VAL A 5 26.86 -2.52 -26.17
C VAL A 5 27.75 -1.69 -27.11
N ALA A 6 28.22 -0.53 -26.66
CA ALA A 6 29.14 0.31 -27.43
C ALA A 6 30.48 -0.39 -27.67
N GLU A 7 31.02 -1.03 -26.63
CA GLU A 7 32.26 -1.81 -26.75
C GLU A 7 32.05 -3.08 -27.58
N ILE A 8 30.88 -3.74 -27.52
CA ILE A 8 30.55 -4.82 -28.47
C ILE A 8 30.66 -4.27 -29.89
N LYS A 9 29.91 -3.20 -30.22
CA LYS A 9 29.94 -2.58 -31.55
C LYS A 9 31.36 -2.19 -31.99
N GLN A 10 32.20 -1.70 -31.07
CA GLN A 10 33.58 -1.32 -31.39
C GLN A 10 34.46 -2.52 -31.75
N ASN A 11 34.28 -3.64 -31.06
CA ASN A 11 35.15 -4.82 -31.19
C ASN A 11 34.60 -5.90 -32.13
N THR A 12 33.38 -5.77 -32.64
CA THR A 12 32.85 -6.68 -33.68
C THR A 12 33.61 -6.49 -35.01
N PRO A 13 33.98 -7.57 -35.74
CA PRO A 13 34.59 -7.47 -37.04
C PRO A 13 33.81 -6.52 -37.97
N LYS A 14 34.53 -5.60 -38.63
CA LYS A 14 33.94 -4.66 -39.58
C LYS A 14 34.12 -5.18 -41.00
N SER A 15 33.04 -5.16 -41.79
CA SER A 15 33.11 -5.40 -43.23
C SER A 15 33.89 -4.32 -43.99
N GLY A 16 34.06 -3.14 -43.38
CA GLY A 16 34.59 -1.95 -44.02
C GLY A 16 33.58 -1.26 -44.95
N ASN A 17 32.35 -1.76 -45.04
CA ASN A 17 31.31 -1.15 -45.86
C ASN A 17 30.81 0.17 -45.25
N MET A 18 30.39 1.10 -46.11
CA MET A 18 29.65 2.30 -45.72
C MET A 18 28.25 2.26 -46.31
N TYR A 19 27.23 2.38 -45.46
CA TYR A 19 25.83 2.27 -45.86
C TYR A 19 25.15 3.63 -45.89
N PHE A 20 24.39 3.87 -46.96
CA PHE A 20 23.58 5.07 -47.13
C PHE A 20 22.19 4.66 -47.59
N THR A 21 21.15 5.28 -47.01
CA THR A 21 19.76 5.09 -47.41
C THR A 21 19.25 6.32 -48.12
N LEU A 22 18.50 6.15 -49.21
CA LEU A 22 17.84 7.21 -49.95
C LEU A 22 16.33 6.90 -50.03
N ARG A 23 15.50 7.77 -49.45
CA ARG A 23 14.04 7.69 -49.70
C ARG A 23 13.76 8.15 -51.13
N HIS A 24 12.85 7.48 -51.83
CA HIS A 24 12.42 7.92 -53.15
C HIS A 24 11.98 9.41 -53.17
N GLY A 25 12.19 10.08 -54.31
CA GLY A 25 11.68 11.44 -54.53
C GLY A 25 10.16 11.51 -54.43
N GLN A 26 9.59 12.71 -54.40
CA GLN A 26 8.12 12.85 -54.42
C GLN A 26 7.55 12.10 -55.64
N SER A 27 6.62 11.18 -55.36
CA SER A 27 5.91 10.39 -56.37
C SER A 27 4.46 10.84 -56.46
N GLU A 28 3.79 10.44 -57.54
CA GLU A 28 2.37 10.76 -57.78
C GLU A 28 1.48 10.40 -56.59
N ASN A 29 1.65 9.21 -55.99
CA ASN A 29 0.87 8.84 -54.81
C ASN A 29 1.18 9.70 -53.58
N ASN A 30 2.39 10.24 -53.44
CA ASN A 30 2.67 11.21 -52.38
C ASN A 30 1.93 12.54 -52.62
N ALA A 31 1.90 13.01 -53.87
CA ALA A 31 1.19 14.23 -54.23
C ALA A 31 -0.33 14.08 -54.00
N LEU A 32 -0.86 12.88 -54.21
CA LEU A 32 -2.26 12.52 -54.00
C LEU A 32 -2.60 12.10 -52.55
N ASN A 33 -1.61 12.03 -51.65
CA ASN A 33 -1.77 11.51 -50.27
C ASN A 33 -2.37 10.09 -50.20
N LEU A 34 -1.98 9.21 -51.13
CA LEU A 34 -2.41 7.82 -51.20
C LEU A 34 -1.31 6.88 -50.68
N VAL A 35 -1.69 5.84 -49.95
CA VAL A 35 -0.78 4.74 -49.63
C VAL A 35 -0.62 3.83 -50.85
N SER A 36 0.61 3.39 -51.12
CA SER A 36 0.92 2.51 -52.25
C SER A 36 1.91 1.43 -51.81
N SER A 37 1.36 0.24 -51.68
CA SER A 37 1.96 -0.95 -51.11
C SER A 37 1.90 -2.19 -52.04
N ASN A 38 1.35 -2.03 -53.24
CA ASN A 38 1.39 -3.02 -54.32
C ASN A 38 2.35 -2.58 -55.44
N PRO A 39 3.37 -3.38 -55.82
CA PRO A 39 4.30 -3.05 -56.91
C PRO A 39 3.62 -2.87 -58.27
N LYS A 40 2.41 -3.42 -58.46
CA LYS A 40 1.64 -3.24 -59.70
C LYS A 40 1.10 -1.82 -59.86
N ASN A 41 1.05 -1.04 -58.79
CA ASN A 41 0.64 0.36 -58.84
C ASN A 41 1.84 1.18 -59.34
N THR A 42 1.85 1.51 -60.64
CA THR A 42 2.95 2.22 -61.31
C THR A 42 2.87 3.72 -61.04
N TYR A 43 3.08 4.12 -59.78
CA TYR A 43 3.26 5.52 -59.42
C TYR A 43 4.69 5.96 -59.69
N HIS A 44 4.84 6.89 -60.63
CA HIS A 44 6.12 7.44 -61.06
C HIS A 44 6.53 8.64 -60.20
N LEU A 45 7.79 9.06 -60.31
CA LEU A 45 8.26 10.31 -59.74
C LEU A 45 7.64 11.51 -60.47
N THR A 46 7.20 12.50 -59.70
CA THR A 46 6.83 13.80 -60.27
C THR A 46 8.09 14.54 -60.73
N GLU A 47 7.95 15.56 -61.59
CA GLU A 47 9.10 16.42 -61.96
C GLU A 47 9.76 17.06 -60.73
N LYS A 48 8.95 17.42 -59.73
CA LYS A 48 9.46 17.87 -58.42
C LYS A 48 10.29 16.78 -57.75
N GLY A 49 9.82 15.53 -57.74
CA GLY A 49 10.54 14.38 -57.22
C GLY A 49 11.87 14.11 -57.93
N LYS A 50 11.89 14.11 -59.26
CA LYS A 50 13.12 13.95 -60.06
C LYS A 50 14.14 15.03 -59.72
N GLY A 51 13.69 16.28 -59.63
CA GLY A 51 14.53 17.41 -59.21
C GLY A 51 15.04 17.31 -57.77
N GLN A 52 14.23 16.79 -56.84
CA GLN A 52 14.66 16.52 -55.46
C GLN A 52 15.80 15.50 -55.43
N VAL A 53 15.64 14.37 -56.14
CA VAL A 53 16.66 13.31 -56.21
C VAL A 53 17.96 13.86 -56.79
N ALA A 54 17.92 14.50 -57.96
CA ALA A 54 19.13 15.06 -58.60
C ALA A 54 19.87 16.08 -57.71
N ARG A 55 19.15 16.93 -56.98
CA ARG A 55 19.79 17.88 -56.04
C ARG A 55 20.42 17.17 -54.86
N SER A 56 19.71 16.23 -54.24
CA SER A 56 20.18 15.48 -53.07
C SER A 56 21.43 14.64 -53.39
N THR A 57 21.43 13.95 -54.53
CA THR A 57 22.53 13.10 -54.97
C THR A 57 23.74 13.93 -55.41
N LYS A 58 23.54 15.09 -56.04
CA LYS A 58 24.64 16.04 -56.35
C LYS A 58 25.26 16.62 -55.08
N ALA A 59 24.46 16.95 -54.07
CA ALA A 59 24.97 17.40 -52.77
C ALA A 59 25.73 16.27 -52.06
N PHE A 60 25.19 15.05 -52.08
CA PHE A 60 25.81 13.87 -51.50
C PHE A 60 27.11 13.47 -52.20
N ALA A 61 27.21 13.62 -53.52
CA ALA A 61 28.44 13.41 -54.28
C ALA A 61 29.59 14.29 -53.74
N LYS A 62 29.29 15.54 -53.38
CA LYS A 62 30.27 16.45 -52.74
C LYS A 62 30.67 15.94 -51.34
N GLN A 63 29.72 15.41 -50.57
CA GLN A 63 29.98 14.86 -49.23
C GLN A 63 30.83 13.58 -49.26
N LEU A 64 30.75 12.80 -50.34
CA LEU A 64 31.58 11.60 -50.50
C LEU A 64 33.08 11.91 -50.70
N LYS A 65 33.46 13.18 -50.91
CA LYS A 65 34.86 13.64 -51.05
C LYS A 65 35.68 12.80 -52.03
N GLY A 66 35.10 12.49 -53.20
CA GLY A 66 35.75 11.69 -54.25
C GLY A 66 35.61 10.17 -54.09
N LYS A 67 34.97 9.67 -53.03
CA LYS A 67 34.59 8.26 -52.94
C LYS A 67 33.40 7.96 -53.86
N LYS A 68 33.45 6.85 -54.61
CA LYS A 68 32.34 6.41 -55.47
C LYS A 68 31.36 5.50 -54.72
N ILE A 69 30.11 5.46 -55.15
CA ILE A 69 29.19 4.39 -54.77
C ILE A 69 29.52 3.14 -55.58
N ASP A 70 29.72 2.02 -54.90
CA ASP A 70 30.14 0.75 -55.52
C ASP A 70 28.96 -0.16 -55.84
N VAL A 71 27.85 -0.03 -55.10
CA VAL A 71 26.65 -0.85 -55.28
C VAL A 71 25.40 -0.03 -54.96
N ILE A 72 24.38 -0.12 -55.82
CA ILE A 72 23.06 0.45 -55.57
C ILE A 72 22.04 -0.69 -55.47
N PHE A 73 21.33 -0.75 -54.35
CA PHE A 73 20.14 -1.58 -54.18
C PHE A 73 18.88 -0.73 -54.26
N SER A 74 17.82 -1.23 -54.88
CA SER A 74 16.53 -0.54 -54.93
C SER A 74 15.35 -1.48 -54.74
N SER A 75 14.29 -0.94 -54.15
CA SER A 75 12.94 -1.53 -54.23
C SER A 75 12.52 -1.67 -55.69
N ASP A 76 11.71 -2.69 -55.98
CA ASP A 76 11.14 -2.92 -57.32
C ASP A 76 9.92 -2.04 -57.65
N TYR A 77 9.73 -0.93 -56.95
CA TYR A 77 8.63 0.00 -57.23
C TYR A 77 9.15 1.06 -58.20
N ALA A 78 8.34 1.42 -59.20
CA ALA A 78 8.73 2.37 -60.26
C ALA A 78 9.40 3.65 -59.70
N ARG A 79 8.75 4.34 -58.75
CA ARG A 79 9.32 5.52 -58.06
C ARG A 79 10.70 5.31 -57.42
N ALA A 80 10.97 4.12 -56.88
CA ALA A 80 12.24 3.80 -56.25
C ALA A 80 13.31 3.43 -57.30
N GLN A 81 12.91 2.75 -58.38
CA GLN A 81 13.79 2.45 -59.51
C GLN A 81 14.22 3.73 -60.22
N GLU A 82 13.29 4.63 -60.56
CA GLU A 82 13.60 5.93 -61.14
C GLU A 82 14.50 6.78 -60.22
N THR A 83 14.25 6.73 -58.90
CA THR A 83 15.14 7.38 -57.92
C THR A 83 16.55 6.81 -58.01
N ALA A 84 16.68 5.48 -58.08
CA ALA A 84 17.98 4.80 -58.15
C ALA A 84 18.71 5.10 -59.47
N GLU A 85 17.99 5.21 -60.60
CA GLU A 85 18.55 5.56 -61.91
C GLU A 85 19.07 7.00 -61.94
N ILE A 86 18.28 7.96 -61.43
CA ILE A 86 18.70 9.36 -61.32
C ILE A 86 19.90 9.48 -60.37
N ALA A 87 19.89 8.76 -59.25
CA ALA A 87 21.00 8.69 -58.32
C ALA A 87 22.25 8.10 -58.99
N ALA A 88 22.13 6.99 -59.71
CA ALA A 88 23.22 6.34 -60.43
C ALA A 88 23.88 7.29 -61.43
N LYS A 89 23.07 7.94 -62.27
CA LYS A 89 23.54 8.93 -63.26
C LYS A 89 24.28 10.10 -62.59
N THR A 90 23.76 10.60 -61.47
CA THR A 90 24.36 11.76 -60.79
C THR A 90 25.64 11.40 -60.02
N LEU A 91 25.73 10.16 -59.52
CA LEU A 91 26.86 9.67 -58.73
C LEU A 91 27.95 9.00 -59.58
N GLY A 92 27.77 8.93 -60.90
CA GLY A 92 28.71 8.26 -61.80
C GLY A 92 28.77 6.75 -61.58
N TYR A 93 27.64 6.12 -61.21
CA TYR A 93 27.53 4.68 -61.06
C TYR A 93 27.11 4.05 -62.39
N GLU A 94 27.98 3.20 -62.94
CA GLU A 94 27.81 2.60 -64.27
C GLU A 94 27.37 1.12 -64.22
N ALA A 95 27.42 0.48 -63.05
CA ALA A 95 26.99 -0.91 -62.89
C ALA A 95 25.47 -1.05 -62.75
N LYS A 96 24.97 -2.28 -62.90
CA LYS A 96 23.54 -2.57 -62.82
C LYS A 96 23.01 -2.38 -61.40
N ILE A 97 21.93 -1.61 -61.25
CA ILE A 97 21.17 -1.48 -60.00
C ILE A 97 20.57 -2.84 -59.63
N ILE A 98 20.79 -3.27 -58.38
CA ILE A 98 20.31 -4.55 -57.87
C ILE A 98 18.93 -4.34 -57.25
N ILE A 99 17.94 -5.09 -57.73
CA ILE A 99 16.57 -5.00 -57.21
C ILE A 99 16.37 -6.02 -56.08
N ASP A 100 15.88 -5.57 -54.93
CA ASP A 100 15.55 -6.44 -53.79
C ASP A 100 14.14 -6.14 -53.24
N LYS A 101 13.27 -7.15 -53.24
CA LYS A 101 11.86 -7.03 -52.82
C LYS A 101 11.71 -6.76 -51.32
N ARG A 102 12.74 -7.04 -50.52
CA ARG A 102 12.74 -6.71 -49.08
C ARG A 102 12.82 -5.21 -48.84
N LEU A 103 13.08 -4.38 -49.85
CA LEU A 103 13.15 -2.92 -49.76
C LEU A 103 11.81 -2.22 -50.04
N ARG A 104 10.72 -2.96 -50.28
CA ARG A 104 9.39 -2.40 -50.56
C ARG A 104 8.82 -1.63 -49.36
N GLU A 105 7.92 -0.69 -49.65
CA GLU A 105 7.12 0.02 -48.63
C GLU A 105 6.30 -0.97 -47.79
N ILE A 106 5.82 -0.53 -46.62
CA ILE A 106 4.93 -1.35 -45.79
C ILE A 106 3.74 -1.85 -46.60
N ASN A 107 3.40 -3.13 -46.46
CA ASN A 107 2.16 -3.69 -46.97
C ASN A 107 0.97 -3.17 -46.15
N CYS A 108 0.23 -2.22 -46.69
CA CYS A 108 -0.94 -1.63 -46.04
C CYS A 108 -2.21 -2.50 -46.18
N GLY A 109 -2.15 -3.63 -46.89
CA GLY A 109 -3.26 -4.56 -47.03
C GLY A 109 -4.48 -3.93 -47.71
N ILE A 110 -5.65 -4.02 -47.06
CA ILE A 110 -6.91 -3.48 -47.60
C ILE A 110 -6.91 -1.95 -47.81
N PHE A 111 -5.95 -1.24 -47.23
CA PHE A 111 -5.82 0.20 -47.38
C PHE A 111 -5.03 0.61 -48.63
N ASP A 112 -4.47 -0.32 -49.39
CA ASP A 112 -3.73 0.01 -50.62
C ASP A 112 -4.56 0.90 -51.55
N ASN A 113 -3.92 1.94 -52.08
CA ASN A 113 -4.51 2.98 -52.91
C ASN A 113 -5.65 3.82 -52.27
N ARG A 114 -5.75 3.83 -50.93
CA ARG A 114 -6.66 4.70 -50.18
C ARG A 114 -5.94 5.92 -49.61
N PRO A 115 -6.67 6.95 -49.15
CA PRO A 115 -6.10 8.07 -48.41
C PRO A 115 -5.26 7.59 -47.21
N ILE A 116 -4.07 8.17 -47.07
CA ILE A 116 -3.13 7.83 -45.98
C ILE A 116 -3.73 8.03 -44.58
N SER A 117 -4.67 8.97 -44.44
CA SER A 117 -5.41 9.21 -43.20
C SER A 117 -6.21 7.99 -42.74
N GLU A 118 -6.82 7.22 -43.65
CA GLU A 118 -7.56 6.00 -43.30
C GLU A 118 -6.63 4.94 -42.71
N TYR A 119 -5.45 4.75 -43.31
CA TYR A 119 -4.45 3.83 -42.79
C TYR A 119 -3.94 4.25 -41.40
N HIS A 120 -3.74 5.55 -41.17
CA HIS A 120 -3.34 6.04 -39.86
C HIS A 120 -4.44 5.89 -38.81
N ALA A 121 -5.69 6.18 -39.16
CA ALA A 121 -6.84 6.11 -38.25
C ALA A 121 -7.15 4.68 -37.76
N TYR A 122 -6.70 3.65 -38.50
CA TYR A 122 -6.83 2.25 -38.07
C TYR A 122 -6.04 1.90 -36.79
N PHE A 123 -5.02 2.69 -36.46
CA PHE A 123 -4.16 2.47 -35.30
C PHE A 123 -4.35 3.57 -34.26
N ALA A 124 -4.46 3.18 -32.99
CA ALA A 124 -4.56 4.08 -31.85
C ALA A 124 -3.27 4.87 -31.61
N SER A 125 -2.12 4.33 -32.01
CA SER A 125 -0.83 5.00 -31.90
C SER A 125 0.18 4.49 -32.94
N LEU A 126 1.30 5.21 -33.10
CA LEU A 126 2.43 4.71 -33.89
C LEU A 126 3.06 3.45 -33.30
N GLU A 127 3.01 3.29 -31.98
CA GLU A 127 3.54 2.12 -31.29
C GLU A 127 2.71 0.88 -31.61
N GLU A 128 1.38 1.01 -31.67
CA GLU A 128 0.48 -0.10 -32.02
C GLU A 128 0.81 -0.69 -33.41
N LYS A 129 1.33 0.12 -34.35
CA LYS A 129 1.75 -0.35 -35.69
C LYS A 129 2.89 -1.37 -35.68
N PHE A 130 3.63 -1.50 -34.58
CA PHE A 130 4.66 -2.55 -34.43
C PHE A 130 4.06 -3.91 -34.04
N ALA A 131 2.87 -3.95 -33.46
CA ALA A 131 2.23 -5.17 -32.97
C ALA A 131 0.98 -5.55 -33.78
N LYS A 132 0.17 -4.57 -34.17
CA LYS A 132 -1.07 -4.76 -34.93
C LYS A 132 -0.79 -4.75 -36.42
N VAL A 133 -1.47 -5.66 -37.12
CA VAL A 133 -1.37 -5.83 -38.57
C VAL A 133 -2.67 -5.36 -39.21
N ALA A 134 -2.59 -4.49 -40.22
CA ALA A 134 -3.76 -4.16 -41.04
C ALA A 134 -4.25 -5.43 -41.78
N PRO A 135 -5.56 -5.61 -42.03
CA PRO A 135 -6.03 -6.80 -42.73
C PRO A 135 -5.33 -6.99 -44.09
N LYS A 136 -4.75 -8.17 -44.33
CA LYS A 136 -3.91 -8.50 -45.50
C LYS A 136 -2.62 -7.65 -45.65
N GLY A 137 -2.23 -6.94 -44.59
CA GLY A 137 -1.03 -6.10 -44.52
C GLY A 137 0.12 -6.76 -43.77
N GLU A 138 1.08 -5.95 -43.32
CA GLU A 138 2.19 -6.35 -42.45
C GLU A 138 2.35 -5.37 -41.27
N SER A 139 3.01 -5.79 -40.19
CA SER A 139 3.38 -4.88 -39.09
C SER A 139 4.71 -4.17 -39.38
N LEU A 140 4.99 -3.08 -38.67
CA LEU A 140 6.33 -2.46 -38.72
C LEU A 140 7.43 -3.38 -38.17
N THR A 141 7.10 -4.36 -37.33
CA THR A 141 8.06 -5.39 -36.89
C THR A 141 8.43 -6.32 -38.04
N ASP A 142 7.49 -6.66 -38.92
CA ASP A 142 7.76 -7.48 -40.10
C ASP A 142 8.63 -6.71 -41.10
N VAL A 143 8.34 -5.42 -41.33
CA VAL A 143 9.19 -4.53 -42.11
C VAL A 143 10.60 -4.46 -41.52
N LYS A 144 10.73 -4.27 -40.20
CA LYS A 144 12.01 -4.22 -39.48
C LYS A 144 12.82 -5.50 -39.72
N LYS A 145 12.20 -6.67 -39.62
CA LYS A 145 12.86 -7.96 -39.86
C LYS A 145 13.43 -8.05 -41.27
N ARG A 146 12.59 -7.91 -42.31
CA ARG A 146 13.06 -8.07 -43.70
C ARG A 146 14.11 -7.03 -44.10
N MET A 147 13.99 -5.80 -43.60
CA MET A 147 14.97 -4.74 -43.84
C MET A 147 16.30 -5.02 -43.15
N THR A 148 16.25 -5.53 -41.92
CA THR A 148 17.47 -5.83 -41.15
C THR A 148 18.16 -7.09 -41.67
N GLU A 149 17.41 -8.15 -42.00
CA GLU A 149 17.91 -9.32 -42.73
C GLU A 149 18.64 -8.91 -44.00
N PHE A 150 18.06 -8.00 -44.79
CA PHE A 150 18.69 -7.47 -45.99
C PHE A 150 20.07 -6.85 -45.71
N VAL A 151 20.22 -6.00 -44.69
CA VAL A 151 21.51 -5.37 -44.41
C VAL A 151 22.56 -6.36 -43.89
N TYR A 152 22.14 -7.35 -43.09
CA TYR A 152 23.03 -8.41 -42.61
C TYR A 152 23.55 -9.27 -43.78
N ASP A 153 22.68 -9.65 -44.73
CA ASP A 153 23.06 -10.45 -45.89
C ASP A 153 24.07 -9.72 -46.80
N ILE A 154 23.83 -8.43 -47.08
CA ILE A 154 24.76 -7.66 -47.91
C ILE A 154 26.07 -7.36 -47.17
N ASP A 155 26.06 -7.22 -45.85
CA ASP A 155 27.30 -7.05 -45.06
C ASP A 155 28.16 -8.32 -45.08
N ALA A 156 27.52 -9.49 -45.06
CA ALA A 156 28.21 -10.76 -45.24
C ALA A 156 28.82 -10.89 -46.65
N LYS A 157 28.09 -10.44 -47.68
CA LYS A 157 28.48 -10.58 -49.09
C LYS A 157 29.51 -9.57 -49.59
N TYR A 158 29.43 -8.31 -49.16
CA TYR A 158 30.29 -7.22 -49.64
C TYR A 158 31.29 -6.80 -48.56
N LYS A 159 32.51 -6.39 -48.96
CA LYS A 159 33.55 -5.87 -48.07
C LYS A 159 34.18 -4.61 -48.65
N GLY A 160 34.42 -3.60 -47.81
CA GLY A 160 35.03 -2.33 -48.19
C GLY A 160 34.25 -1.50 -49.23
N LYS A 161 32.92 -1.69 -49.34
CA LYS A 161 32.08 -1.04 -50.37
C LYS A 161 31.25 0.12 -49.84
N ASN A 162 31.04 1.13 -50.67
CA ASN A 162 30.07 2.19 -50.42
C ASN A 162 28.73 1.79 -51.07
N ILE A 163 27.72 1.53 -50.25
CA ILE A 163 26.46 0.94 -50.68
C ILE A 163 25.32 1.93 -50.48
N LEU A 164 24.57 2.21 -51.55
CA LEU A 164 23.37 3.03 -51.52
C LEU A 164 22.12 2.13 -51.58
N ILE A 165 21.20 2.32 -50.63
CA ILE A 165 19.96 1.56 -50.49
C ILE A 165 18.78 2.51 -50.76
N VAL A 166 18.08 2.31 -51.87
CA VAL A 166 16.95 3.14 -52.28
C VAL A 166 15.64 2.47 -51.87
N SER A 167 14.87 3.14 -51.01
CA SER A 167 13.66 2.57 -50.40
C SER A 167 12.64 3.66 -50.02
N HIS A 168 11.75 3.37 -49.08
CA HIS A 168 10.59 4.19 -48.71
C HIS A 168 10.65 4.62 -47.23
N GLU A 169 9.65 5.33 -46.74
CA GLU A 169 9.72 5.97 -45.41
C GLU A 169 9.78 4.95 -44.27
N TYR A 170 8.78 4.08 -44.17
CA TYR A 170 8.72 3.11 -43.08
C TYR A 170 9.83 2.06 -43.14
N PRO A 171 10.23 1.51 -44.31
CA PRO A 171 11.36 0.60 -44.40
C PRO A 171 12.68 1.20 -43.94
N ILE A 172 12.98 2.45 -44.32
CA ILE A 172 14.20 3.12 -43.86
C ILE A 172 14.15 3.33 -42.35
N TRP A 173 13.03 3.79 -41.81
CA TRP A 173 12.89 3.94 -40.36
C TRP A 173 13.03 2.60 -39.61
N ALA A 174 12.37 1.56 -40.09
CA ALA A 174 12.42 0.21 -39.53
C ALA A 174 13.84 -0.37 -39.61
N LEU A 175 14.57 -0.12 -40.70
CA LEU A 175 15.99 -0.49 -40.83
C LEU A 175 16.83 0.19 -39.76
N PHE A 176 16.70 1.51 -39.59
CA PHE A 176 17.43 2.25 -38.57
C PHE A 176 17.13 1.73 -37.16
N ALA A 177 15.87 1.41 -36.86
CA ALA A 177 15.50 0.78 -35.60
C ALA A 177 16.14 -0.60 -35.42
N GLY A 178 16.07 -1.46 -36.44
CA GLY A 178 16.60 -2.83 -36.39
C GLY A 178 18.12 -2.90 -36.22
N VAL A 179 18.89 -2.07 -36.93
CA VAL A 179 20.36 -2.05 -36.76
C VAL A 179 20.81 -1.52 -35.40
N GLN A 180 19.96 -0.75 -34.72
CA GLN A 180 20.21 -0.30 -33.35
C GLN A 180 19.68 -1.28 -32.30
N GLY A 181 18.95 -2.33 -32.70
CA GLY A 181 18.36 -3.30 -31.80
C GLY A 181 17.15 -2.75 -31.03
N PHE A 182 16.41 -1.80 -31.60
CA PHE A 182 15.31 -1.13 -30.90
C PHE A 182 14.00 -1.93 -30.98
N ASP A 183 13.30 -1.96 -29.85
CA ASP A 183 11.90 -2.36 -29.73
C ASP A 183 10.97 -1.25 -30.29
N GLY A 184 9.66 -1.52 -30.31
CA GLY A 184 8.64 -0.58 -30.79
C GLY A 184 8.73 0.82 -30.14
N PRO A 185 8.69 0.93 -28.80
CA PRO A 185 8.80 2.20 -28.10
C PRO A 185 10.07 2.99 -28.47
N LYS A 186 11.24 2.36 -28.46
CA LYS A 186 12.51 3.03 -28.82
C LYS A 186 12.54 3.43 -30.29
N ALA A 187 11.97 2.62 -31.18
CA ALA A 187 11.84 2.95 -32.60
C ALA A 187 10.95 4.19 -32.81
N VAL A 188 9.82 4.31 -32.10
CA VAL A 188 8.96 5.51 -32.13
C VAL A 188 9.70 6.73 -31.60
N ALA A 189 10.39 6.61 -30.47
CA ALA A 189 11.18 7.69 -29.90
C ALA A 189 12.26 8.22 -30.86
N MET A 190 12.80 7.35 -31.73
CA MET A 190 13.80 7.72 -32.75
C MET A 190 13.30 8.80 -33.72
N ARG A 191 11.98 8.90 -33.96
CA ARG A 191 11.40 9.93 -34.84
C ARG A 191 11.43 11.33 -34.23
N LYS A 192 11.67 11.46 -32.91
CA LYS A 192 11.69 12.74 -32.17
C LYS A 192 10.42 13.59 -32.38
N GLY A 193 9.26 12.93 -32.49
CA GLY A 193 7.97 13.58 -32.72
C GLY A 193 7.73 14.04 -34.16
N ASN A 194 8.65 13.83 -35.10
CA ASN A 194 8.45 14.21 -36.50
C ASN A 194 7.41 13.32 -37.20
N LYS A 195 6.69 13.90 -38.16
CA LYS A 195 5.70 13.20 -38.99
C LYS A 195 6.33 12.08 -39.81
N ASP A 196 7.50 12.32 -40.39
CA ASP A 196 8.31 11.39 -41.17
C ASP A 196 9.71 11.27 -40.54
N PHE A 197 10.28 10.07 -40.52
CA PHE A 197 11.65 9.82 -40.09
C PHE A 197 12.68 10.28 -41.12
N VAL A 198 12.35 10.18 -42.41
CA VAL A 198 13.20 10.56 -43.54
C VAL A 198 12.34 11.19 -44.63
N LEU A 199 12.71 12.36 -45.12
CA LEU A 199 11.96 13.13 -46.13
C LEU A 199 12.20 12.58 -47.55
N ASN A 200 11.35 12.94 -48.51
CA ASN A 200 11.55 12.55 -49.91
C ASN A 200 12.92 13.00 -50.43
N ALA A 201 13.63 12.10 -51.12
CA ALA A 201 15.00 12.27 -51.60
C ALA A 201 16.04 12.57 -50.51
N GLU A 202 15.74 12.38 -49.23
CA GLU A 202 16.74 12.54 -48.18
C GLU A 202 17.68 11.34 -48.15
N ILE A 203 18.99 11.62 -48.07
CA ILE A 203 20.05 10.63 -47.92
C ILE A 203 20.51 10.63 -46.46
N LYS A 204 20.51 9.46 -45.83
CA LYS A 204 21.04 9.26 -44.47
C LYS A 204 22.13 8.20 -44.46
N LYS A 205 23.20 8.44 -43.71
CA LYS A 205 24.20 7.41 -43.41
C LYS A 205 23.61 6.46 -42.37
N LEU A 206 23.72 5.15 -42.63
CA LEU A 206 23.33 4.10 -41.71
C LEU A 206 24.57 3.58 -40.97
N ASP A 207 24.60 3.75 -39.65
CA ASP A 207 25.66 3.19 -38.81
C ASP A 207 25.34 1.74 -38.44
N PHE A 208 25.85 0.82 -39.26
CA PHE A 208 25.61 -0.62 -39.12
C PHE A 208 26.74 -1.28 -38.33
N SER A 209 26.36 -2.12 -37.37
CA SER A 209 27.27 -3.01 -36.65
C SER A 209 26.50 -4.25 -36.23
N ILE A 210 27.15 -5.40 -36.30
CA ILE A 210 26.57 -6.65 -35.79
C ILE A 210 26.48 -6.53 -34.26
N ILE A 211 25.27 -6.76 -33.75
CA ILE A 211 24.93 -6.76 -32.32
C ILE A 211 24.14 -8.04 -32.01
N PRO A 212 24.14 -8.50 -30.75
CA PRO A 212 23.32 -9.65 -30.38
C PRO A 212 21.84 -9.25 -30.39
N HIS A 213 21.01 -10.04 -31.06
CA HIS A 213 19.61 -9.71 -31.23
C HIS A 213 18.70 -10.93 -31.27
N ASN A 214 17.44 -10.75 -30.85
CA ASN A 214 16.40 -11.77 -30.93
C ASN A 214 15.85 -11.93 -32.37
N LYS A 215 14.85 -12.78 -32.55
CA LYS A 215 14.19 -13.02 -33.87
C LYS A 215 13.50 -11.79 -34.48
N ASN A 216 13.28 -10.73 -33.71
CA ASN A 216 12.69 -9.47 -34.17
C ASN A 216 13.76 -8.37 -34.37
N TYR A 217 15.04 -8.72 -34.35
CA TYR A 217 16.16 -7.77 -34.42
C TYR A 217 16.11 -6.72 -33.30
N GLU A 218 15.69 -7.13 -32.11
CA GLU A 218 15.79 -6.33 -30.88
C GLU A 218 17.02 -6.77 -30.11
N LEU A 219 17.74 -5.82 -29.51
CA LEU A 219 18.92 -6.10 -28.71
C LEU A 219 18.54 -7.09 -27.60
N ASP A 220 19.22 -8.23 -27.60
CA ASP A 220 19.06 -9.24 -26.57
C ASP A 220 20.43 -9.80 -26.20
N LEU A 221 20.88 -9.49 -24.99
CA LEU A 221 22.18 -9.89 -24.47
C LEU A 221 22.17 -11.32 -23.89
N HIS A 222 21.02 -12.00 -23.90
CA HIS A 222 20.92 -13.36 -23.39
C HIS A 222 21.40 -14.40 -24.40
N ARG A 223 21.69 -15.59 -23.88
CA ARG A 223 21.84 -16.78 -24.71
C ARG A 223 20.50 -17.10 -25.39
N PRO A 224 20.50 -17.59 -26.65
CA PRO A 224 21.66 -17.95 -27.46
C PRO A 224 22.20 -16.79 -28.33
N TYR A 225 21.67 -15.57 -28.21
CA TYR A 225 21.94 -14.49 -29.15
C TYR A 225 23.33 -13.88 -28.97
N ILE A 226 23.75 -13.68 -27.72
CA ILE A 226 25.10 -13.18 -27.38
C ILE A 226 26.21 -14.15 -27.85
N ASP A 227 25.90 -15.44 -27.96
CA ASP A 227 26.81 -16.50 -28.38
C ASP A 227 27.23 -16.37 -29.86
N ARG A 228 26.44 -15.64 -30.65
CA ARG A 228 26.63 -15.49 -32.11
C ARG A 228 27.49 -14.29 -32.51
N VAL A 229 27.92 -13.47 -31.54
CA VAL A 229 28.70 -12.28 -31.80
C VAL A 229 30.19 -12.61 -31.67
N ASP A 230 30.88 -12.62 -32.80
CA ASP A 230 32.33 -12.71 -32.83
C ASP A 230 32.96 -11.33 -32.53
N LEU A 231 34.05 -11.32 -31.77
CA LEU A 231 34.80 -10.10 -31.44
C LEU A 231 36.25 -10.24 -31.90
N VAL A 232 36.94 -9.11 -32.04
CA VAL A 232 38.38 -9.06 -32.35
C VAL A 232 39.08 -8.25 -31.27
N CYS A 233 40.21 -8.75 -30.76
CA CYS A 233 40.99 -8.04 -29.76
C CYS A 233 41.78 -6.88 -30.38
N THR A 234 42.37 -6.02 -29.55
CA THR A 234 43.20 -4.89 -30.00
C THR A 234 44.42 -5.31 -30.83
N LYS A 235 44.84 -6.57 -30.74
CA LYS A 235 45.94 -7.16 -31.54
C LYS A 235 45.45 -7.85 -32.82
N GLY A 236 44.15 -7.83 -33.12
CA GLY A 236 43.58 -8.42 -34.34
C GLY A 236 43.19 -9.90 -34.23
N HIS A 237 43.34 -10.54 -33.07
CA HIS A 237 42.94 -11.94 -32.89
C HIS A 237 41.45 -12.09 -32.58
N ALA A 238 40.83 -13.15 -33.11
CA ALA A 238 39.45 -13.48 -32.81
C ALA A 238 39.25 -13.78 -31.31
N MET A 239 38.14 -13.30 -30.75
CA MET A 239 37.70 -13.54 -29.39
C MET A 239 36.30 -14.13 -29.40
N LYS A 240 36.08 -15.16 -28.59
CA LYS A 240 34.76 -15.72 -28.28
C LYS A 240 34.51 -15.62 -26.79
N ARG A 241 33.26 -15.34 -26.40
CA ARG A 241 32.86 -15.42 -25.00
C ARG A 241 32.91 -16.87 -24.50
N VAL A 242 33.16 -17.05 -23.21
CA VAL A 242 32.97 -18.33 -22.54
C VAL A 242 31.47 -18.72 -22.53
N PRO A 243 31.12 -20.01 -22.51
CA PRO A 243 29.73 -20.46 -22.55
C PRO A 243 28.99 -20.29 -21.21
N ASP A 244 29.72 -20.08 -20.12
CA ASP A 244 29.21 -20.01 -18.76
C ASP A 244 28.23 -18.85 -18.56
N VAL A 245 27.33 -19.03 -17.59
CA VAL A 245 26.39 -18.02 -17.11
C VAL A 245 26.65 -17.76 -15.63
N PHE A 246 26.23 -16.60 -15.14
CA PHE A 246 26.36 -16.29 -13.72
C PHE A 246 25.38 -17.11 -12.88
N ASP A 247 25.77 -17.36 -11.63
CA ASP A 247 24.87 -17.85 -10.59
C ASP A 247 23.77 -16.82 -10.31
N CYS A 248 22.53 -17.26 -10.11
CA CYS A 248 21.40 -16.38 -9.80
C CYS A 248 21.61 -15.56 -8.52
N TRP A 249 22.46 -16.04 -7.60
CA TRP A 249 22.83 -15.26 -6.42
C TRP A 249 23.76 -14.08 -6.74
N PHE A 250 24.59 -14.17 -7.78
CA PHE A 250 25.38 -13.04 -8.26
C PHE A 250 24.48 -11.93 -8.80
N GLU A 251 23.43 -12.30 -9.54
CA GLU A 251 22.42 -11.37 -10.05
C GLU A 251 21.66 -10.71 -8.91
N SER A 252 21.19 -11.51 -7.94
CA SER A 252 20.47 -11.04 -6.76
C SER A 252 21.32 -10.09 -5.91
N GLY A 253 22.60 -10.40 -5.70
CA GLY A 253 23.55 -9.54 -4.99
C GLY A 253 23.92 -8.28 -5.76
N SER A 254 23.75 -8.27 -7.09
CA SER A 254 23.99 -7.09 -7.94
C SER A 254 22.81 -6.09 -7.93
N MET A 255 21.68 -6.46 -7.33
CA MET A 255 20.46 -5.65 -7.27
C MET A 255 20.67 -4.16 -6.87
N PRO A 256 21.54 -3.80 -5.88
CA PRO A 256 21.68 -2.41 -5.45
C PRO A 256 22.08 -1.43 -6.58
N TYR A 257 22.96 -1.85 -7.48
CA TYR A 257 23.45 -1.04 -8.59
C TYR A 257 22.87 -1.46 -9.95
N GLY A 258 22.57 -2.75 -10.12
CA GLY A 258 21.97 -3.29 -11.34
C GLY A 258 20.60 -2.67 -11.66
N GLN A 259 19.75 -2.45 -10.64
CA GLN A 259 18.45 -1.81 -10.82
C GLN A 259 18.53 -0.37 -11.34
N ALA A 260 19.68 0.29 -11.15
CA ALA A 260 19.91 1.67 -11.53
C ALA A 260 20.57 1.82 -12.91
N HIS A 261 20.86 0.70 -13.58
CA HIS A 261 21.67 0.65 -14.79
C HIS A 261 23.06 1.32 -14.59
N TYR A 262 23.60 1.20 -13.37
CA TYR A 262 24.94 1.68 -13.02
C TYR A 262 26.01 0.86 -13.75
N PRO A 263 27.09 1.49 -14.25
CA PRO A 263 27.48 2.89 -14.08
C PRO A 263 26.96 3.83 -15.18
N PHE A 264 26.20 3.33 -16.15
CA PHE A 264 25.80 4.08 -17.35
C PHE A 264 24.73 5.12 -17.07
N GLU A 265 23.77 4.78 -16.21
CA GLU A 265 22.67 5.64 -15.78
C GLU A 265 22.52 5.58 -14.26
N GLY A 266 21.65 6.43 -13.69
CA GLY A 266 21.27 6.34 -12.28
C GLY A 266 22.36 6.60 -11.24
N LYS A 267 23.61 6.88 -11.65
CA LYS A 267 24.79 7.00 -10.78
C LYS A 267 24.57 7.83 -9.52
N LYS A 268 24.14 9.09 -9.67
CA LYS A 268 23.89 10.00 -8.52
C LYS A 268 22.83 9.45 -7.56
N LYS A 269 21.79 8.79 -8.08
CA LYS A 269 20.70 8.21 -7.28
C LYS A 269 21.21 6.99 -6.51
N PHE A 270 21.99 6.13 -7.15
CA PHE A 270 22.63 4.98 -6.49
C PHE A 270 23.58 5.45 -5.39
N GLU A 271 24.55 6.32 -5.70
CA GLU A 271 25.57 6.78 -4.76
C GLU A 271 24.97 7.52 -3.54
N LYS A 272 23.83 8.19 -3.70
CA LYS A 272 23.11 8.85 -2.59
C LYS A 272 22.39 7.87 -1.67
N ASN A 273 21.89 6.75 -2.19
CA ASN A 273 21.03 5.81 -1.46
C ASN A 273 21.75 4.52 -1.06
N PHE A 274 23.05 4.42 -1.33
CA PHE A 274 23.87 3.26 -1.00
C PHE A 274 24.92 3.63 0.06
N PRO A 275 25.06 2.85 1.15
CA PRO A 275 24.37 1.59 1.45
C PRO A 275 22.92 1.76 1.89
N ALA A 276 22.14 0.67 1.82
CA ALA A 276 20.76 0.66 2.32
C ALA A 276 20.72 0.84 3.85
N GLU A 277 19.72 1.56 4.37
CA GLU A 277 19.58 1.74 5.82
C GLU A 277 19.10 0.47 6.53
N PHE A 278 18.21 -0.30 5.91
CA PHE A 278 17.56 -1.48 6.49
C PHE A 278 17.20 -2.50 5.40
N ILE A 279 17.41 -3.79 5.69
CA ILE A 279 16.83 -4.91 4.95
C ILE A 279 16.28 -5.95 5.95
N ALA A 280 15.27 -6.70 5.53
CA ALA A 280 14.73 -7.81 6.30
C ALA A 280 14.29 -8.94 5.40
N GLU A 281 14.79 -10.16 5.66
CA GLU A 281 14.39 -11.39 4.98
C GLU A 281 14.52 -12.56 5.97
N ALA A 282 14.06 -13.74 5.58
CA ALA A 282 14.17 -14.95 6.41
C ALA A 282 15.63 -15.35 6.67
N VAL A 283 15.85 -16.08 7.76
CA VAL A 283 17.16 -16.53 8.25
C VAL A 283 17.95 -17.37 7.24
N ASP A 284 17.28 -18.03 6.31
CA ASP A 284 17.92 -18.78 5.22
C ASP A 284 18.70 -17.87 4.25
N GLN A 285 18.34 -16.59 4.14
CA GLN A 285 19.06 -15.62 3.31
C GLN A 285 20.45 -15.26 3.83
N THR A 286 20.81 -15.66 5.04
CA THR A 286 22.17 -15.51 5.57
C THR A 286 23.22 -16.24 4.73
N ARG A 287 22.83 -17.28 3.97
CA ARG A 287 23.70 -18.02 3.05
C ARG A 287 23.47 -17.70 1.57
N GLY A 288 22.39 -16.99 1.25
CA GLY A 288 22.04 -16.58 -0.10
C GLY A 288 22.23 -15.08 -0.30
N TRP A 289 21.12 -14.34 -0.29
CA TRP A 289 21.11 -12.93 -0.69
C TRP A 289 21.95 -12.02 0.20
N PHE A 290 21.89 -12.16 1.53
CA PHE A 290 22.67 -11.31 2.44
C PHE A 290 24.18 -11.48 2.22
N TYR A 291 24.61 -12.72 2.01
CA TYR A 291 26.01 -13.05 1.75
C TYR A 291 26.49 -12.41 0.45
N THR A 292 25.78 -12.64 -0.65
CA THR A 292 26.17 -12.12 -1.97
C THR A 292 26.14 -10.60 -2.06
N LEU A 293 25.15 -9.95 -1.43
CA LEU A 293 25.12 -8.48 -1.28
C LEU A 293 26.42 -7.97 -0.64
N MET A 294 26.85 -8.57 0.48
CA MET A 294 28.04 -8.13 1.20
C MET A 294 29.33 -8.38 0.42
N VAL A 295 29.46 -9.56 -0.21
CA VAL A 295 30.64 -9.91 -1.02
C VAL A 295 30.80 -8.95 -2.18
N LEU A 296 29.74 -8.74 -2.97
CA LEU A 296 29.80 -7.86 -4.15
C LEU A 296 29.97 -6.41 -3.76
N SER A 297 29.25 -5.94 -2.75
CA SER A 297 29.37 -4.57 -2.24
C SER A 297 30.78 -4.26 -1.76
N THR A 298 31.37 -5.18 -1.00
CA THR A 298 32.72 -5.02 -0.46
C THR A 298 33.76 -5.06 -1.58
N GLY A 299 33.62 -6.01 -2.51
CA GLY A 299 34.53 -6.17 -3.64
C GLY A 299 34.49 -5.01 -4.64
N LEU A 300 33.32 -4.44 -4.91
CA LEU A 300 33.14 -3.38 -5.90
C LEU A 300 33.26 -1.97 -5.33
N PHE A 301 32.82 -1.75 -4.09
CA PHE A 301 32.68 -0.40 -3.51
C PHE A 301 33.41 -0.19 -2.18
N GLY A 302 34.01 -1.24 -1.59
CA GLY A 302 34.73 -1.15 -0.31
C GLY A 302 33.84 -0.72 0.87
N LYS A 303 32.53 -1.01 0.80
CA LYS A 303 31.53 -0.60 1.79
C LYS A 303 30.54 -1.76 2.04
N PRO A 304 29.84 -1.79 3.19
CA PRO A 304 28.75 -2.74 3.39
C PRO A 304 27.60 -2.45 2.41
N ALA A 305 26.76 -3.46 2.12
CA ALA A 305 25.59 -3.27 1.25
C ALA A 305 24.41 -2.60 1.98
N PHE A 306 24.35 -2.79 3.30
CA PHE A 306 23.30 -2.32 4.19
C PHE A 306 23.86 -1.98 5.57
N LYS A 307 23.18 -1.12 6.34
CA LYS A 307 23.57 -0.73 7.71
C LYS A 307 22.89 -1.56 8.79
N ASN A 308 21.65 -1.97 8.56
CA ASN A 308 20.88 -2.82 9.47
C ASN A 308 20.30 -4.01 8.69
N VAL A 309 20.42 -5.21 9.25
CA VAL A 309 19.86 -6.46 8.67
C VAL A 309 19.07 -7.21 9.72
N PHE A 310 17.88 -7.66 9.34
CA PHE A 310 17.00 -8.45 10.19
C PHE A 310 16.71 -9.79 9.53
N ALA A 311 17.15 -10.86 10.19
CA ALA A 311 16.86 -12.23 9.79
C ALA A 311 15.61 -12.70 10.54
N THR A 312 14.47 -12.75 9.85
CA THR A 312 13.23 -13.28 10.44
C THR A 312 13.27 -14.80 10.51
N GLY A 313 12.43 -15.38 11.37
CA GLY A 313 12.28 -16.82 11.44
C GLY A 313 11.37 -17.36 10.32
N LEU A 314 10.96 -18.62 10.47
CA LEU A 314 10.14 -19.31 9.47
C LEU A 314 8.72 -19.51 9.99
N VAL A 315 7.74 -19.33 9.09
CA VAL A 315 6.34 -19.69 9.35
C VAL A 315 6.16 -21.18 9.05
N LEU A 316 5.62 -21.90 10.02
CA LEU A 316 5.20 -23.30 9.91
C LEU A 316 3.68 -23.41 10.04
N ALA A 317 3.14 -24.53 9.58
CA ALA A 317 1.75 -24.89 9.82
C ALA A 317 1.46 -24.99 11.33
N GLU A 318 0.17 -24.99 11.70
CA GLU A 318 -0.24 -25.02 13.12
C GLU A 318 0.31 -26.24 13.86
N ASP A 319 0.45 -27.38 13.16
CA ASP A 319 1.02 -28.63 13.65
C ASP A 319 2.56 -28.66 13.68
N GLY A 320 3.23 -27.57 13.31
CA GLY A 320 4.68 -27.44 13.27
C GLY A 320 5.34 -28.02 12.01
N GLN A 321 4.58 -28.48 11.02
CA GLN A 321 5.16 -28.92 9.75
C GLN A 321 5.51 -27.75 8.83
N LYS A 322 6.52 -27.93 7.97
CA LYS A 322 6.85 -26.95 6.94
C LYS A 322 5.67 -26.77 5.98
N MET A 323 5.26 -25.53 5.76
CA MET A 323 4.22 -25.21 4.79
C MET A 323 4.68 -25.60 3.38
N SER A 324 3.85 -26.32 2.63
CA SER A 324 4.16 -26.65 1.24
C SER A 324 2.92 -26.74 0.36
N LYS A 325 3.06 -26.34 -0.90
CA LYS A 325 1.99 -26.45 -1.91
C LYS A 325 1.50 -27.90 -2.10
N LYS A 326 2.39 -28.87 -1.89
CA LYS A 326 2.08 -30.31 -2.00
C LYS A 326 1.20 -30.78 -0.84
N LEU A 327 1.51 -30.37 0.39
CA LEU A 327 0.77 -30.78 1.58
C LEU A 327 -0.52 -29.97 1.80
N LYS A 328 -0.64 -28.78 1.17
CA LYS A 328 -1.77 -27.85 1.36
C LYS A 328 -2.09 -27.61 2.85
N ASN A 329 -1.06 -27.65 3.68
CA ASN A 329 -1.14 -27.57 5.14
C ASN A 329 -1.08 -26.12 5.67
N TYR A 330 -1.50 -25.15 4.85
CA TYR A 330 -1.55 -23.75 5.24
C TYR A 330 -2.79 -23.08 4.63
N PRO A 331 -3.49 -22.21 5.38
CA PRO A 331 -4.54 -21.39 4.79
C PRO A 331 -3.91 -20.42 3.79
N ASP A 332 -4.57 -20.20 2.66
CA ASP A 332 -4.16 -19.14 1.74
C ASP A 332 -4.14 -17.81 2.52
N PRO A 333 -3.01 -17.06 2.53
CA PRO A 333 -2.94 -15.76 3.19
C PRO A 333 -4.10 -14.84 2.82
N MET A 334 -4.59 -14.91 1.58
CA MET A 334 -5.73 -14.10 1.14
C MET A 334 -7.04 -14.48 1.82
N THR A 335 -7.27 -15.76 2.13
CA THR A 335 -8.45 -16.17 2.92
C THR A 335 -8.45 -15.55 4.31
N ILE A 336 -7.28 -15.44 4.95
CA ILE A 336 -7.14 -14.76 6.26
C ILE A 336 -7.37 -13.25 6.12
N VAL A 337 -6.82 -12.64 5.07
CA VAL A 337 -7.02 -11.21 4.78
C VAL A 337 -8.49 -10.89 4.53
N ASP A 338 -9.20 -11.71 3.76
CA ASP A 338 -10.61 -11.49 3.45
C ASP A 338 -11.51 -11.63 4.69
N LYS A 339 -11.15 -12.52 5.63
CA LYS A 339 -11.92 -12.78 6.85
C LYS A 339 -11.66 -11.79 7.98
N TYR A 340 -10.39 -11.41 8.20
CA TYR A 340 -9.97 -10.61 9.37
C TYR A 340 -9.35 -9.25 9.01
N GLY A 341 -9.07 -9.02 7.73
CA GLY A 341 -8.33 -7.86 7.23
C GLY A 341 -6.81 -8.06 7.27
N ALA A 342 -6.11 -7.38 6.37
CA ALA A 342 -4.65 -7.43 6.29
C ALA A 342 -3.95 -6.96 7.58
N ASP A 343 -4.57 -6.03 8.30
CA ASP A 343 -4.02 -5.47 9.53
C ASP A 343 -3.99 -6.45 10.69
N ALA A 344 -4.99 -7.33 10.80
CA ALA A 344 -5.00 -8.38 11.82
C ALA A 344 -3.84 -9.36 11.61
N LEU A 345 -3.62 -9.77 10.35
CA LEU A 345 -2.49 -10.63 9.97
C LEU A 345 -1.15 -9.95 10.23
N ARG A 346 -0.98 -8.69 9.84
CA ARG A 346 0.24 -7.90 10.11
C ARG A 346 0.52 -7.81 11.61
N LEU A 347 -0.48 -7.46 12.41
CA LEU A 347 -0.33 -7.33 13.85
C LEU A 347 0.04 -8.68 14.49
N TYR A 348 -0.58 -9.77 14.03
CA TYR A 348 -0.23 -11.13 14.47
C TYR A 348 1.23 -11.46 14.19
N LEU A 349 1.69 -11.32 12.95
CA LEU A 349 3.06 -11.62 12.56
C LEU A 349 4.07 -10.77 13.33
N VAL A 350 3.84 -9.46 13.46
CA VAL A 350 4.76 -8.55 14.16
C VAL A 350 4.78 -8.79 15.68
N SER A 351 3.68 -9.27 16.26
CA SER A 351 3.61 -9.65 17.67
C SER A 351 4.24 -11.00 18.00
N SER A 352 4.62 -11.75 16.97
CA SER A 352 5.07 -13.13 17.12
C SER A 352 6.59 -13.25 17.23
N PRO A 353 7.12 -14.41 17.67
CA PRO A 353 8.56 -14.66 17.71
C PRO A 353 9.28 -14.58 16.35
N ILE A 354 8.56 -14.57 15.23
CA ILE A 354 9.16 -14.53 13.89
C ILE A 354 10.07 -13.32 13.67
N VAL A 355 9.76 -12.19 14.30
CA VAL A 355 10.58 -10.96 14.20
C VAL A 355 11.89 -11.05 14.98
N ARG A 356 12.10 -12.13 15.73
CA ARG A 356 13.34 -12.44 16.47
C ARG A 356 14.16 -13.57 15.83
N GLY A 357 13.81 -14.00 14.61
CA GLY A 357 14.49 -15.13 13.98
C GLY A 357 13.95 -16.50 14.41
N GLU A 358 12.92 -16.53 15.25
CA GLU A 358 12.35 -17.77 15.79
C GLU A 358 11.20 -18.31 14.93
N VAL A 359 10.92 -19.60 15.06
CA VAL A 359 9.82 -20.26 14.36
C VAL A 359 8.47 -19.76 14.86
N LEU A 360 7.53 -19.53 13.93
CA LEU A 360 6.13 -19.28 14.21
C LEU A 360 5.27 -20.42 13.66
N ASN A 361 4.57 -21.14 14.54
CA ASN A 361 3.46 -21.99 14.11
C ASN A 361 2.24 -21.11 13.91
N PHE A 362 1.83 -20.93 12.66
CA PHE A 362 0.72 -20.05 12.33
C PHE A 362 -0.60 -20.59 12.86
N SER A 363 -1.36 -19.77 13.59
CA SER A 363 -2.70 -20.11 14.08
C SER A 363 -3.69 -19.00 13.75
N GLU A 364 -4.75 -19.35 13.02
CA GLU A 364 -5.85 -18.43 12.66
C GLU A 364 -6.54 -17.88 13.91
N LYS A 365 -6.66 -18.70 14.97
CA LYS A 365 -7.23 -18.27 16.26
C LYS A 365 -6.45 -17.11 16.85
N GLY A 366 -5.12 -17.10 16.72
CA GLY A 366 -4.29 -15.98 17.16
C GLY A 366 -4.57 -14.68 16.42
N VAL A 367 -4.87 -14.77 15.12
CA VAL A 367 -5.28 -13.61 14.29
C VAL A 367 -6.63 -13.07 14.76
N ASP A 368 -7.63 -13.94 14.95
CA ASP A 368 -8.96 -13.58 15.43
C ASP A 368 -8.91 -12.90 16.82
N GLU A 369 -8.10 -13.45 17.73
CA GLU A 369 -7.92 -12.87 19.06
C GLU A 369 -7.37 -11.43 19.02
N LEU A 370 -6.34 -11.17 18.20
CA LEU A 370 -5.77 -9.83 18.06
C LEU A 370 -6.73 -8.87 17.35
N TYR A 371 -7.45 -9.34 16.33
CA TYR A 371 -8.51 -8.58 15.69
C TYR A 371 -9.56 -8.11 16.72
N LYS A 372 -10.07 -9.04 17.55
CA LYS A 372 -11.08 -8.73 18.58
C LYS A 372 -10.54 -7.81 19.68
N LYS A 373 -9.33 -8.10 20.19
CA LYS A 373 -8.73 -7.37 21.33
C LYS A 373 -8.30 -5.95 20.96
N VAL A 374 -7.88 -5.71 19.71
CA VAL A 374 -7.32 -4.43 19.27
C VAL A 374 -8.25 -3.73 18.27
N ILE A 375 -8.40 -4.27 17.07
CA ILE A 375 -9.05 -3.59 15.93
C ILE A 375 -10.54 -3.36 16.22
N SER A 376 -11.30 -4.44 16.46
CA SER A 376 -12.74 -4.37 16.71
C SER A 376 -13.04 -3.54 17.96
N ARG A 377 -12.27 -3.74 19.04
CA ARG A 377 -12.46 -3.01 20.30
C ARG A 377 -12.19 -1.52 20.15
N LEU A 378 -11.13 -1.12 19.45
CA LEU A 378 -10.84 0.30 19.23
C LEU A 378 -11.88 0.93 18.28
N TRP A 379 -12.35 0.19 17.27
CA TRP A 379 -13.48 0.64 16.44
C TRP A 379 -14.74 0.88 17.28
N ASN A 380 -15.08 -0.02 18.20
CA ASN A 380 -16.22 0.16 19.10
C ASN A 380 -16.06 1.41 20.00
N VAL A 381 -14.83 1.73 20.43
CA VAL A 381 -14.55 2.98 21.16
C VAL A 381 -14.79 4.20 20.27
N TYR A 382 -14.35 4.15 19.01
CA TYR A 382 -14.64 5.20 18.04
C TYR A 382 -16.14 5.33 17.78
N SER A 383 -16.87 4.24 17.51
CA SER A 383 -18.32 4.28 17.30
C SER A 383 -19.07 4.87 18.51
N PHE A 384 -18.61 4.58 19.73
CA PHE A 384 -19.14 5.23 20.93
C PHE A 384 -18.88 6.74 20.94
N TYR A 385 -17.65 7.17 20.59
CA TYR A 385 -17.31 8.59 20.47
C TYR A 385 -18.13 9.27 19.39
N ASP A 386 -18.29 8.65 18.23
CA ASP A 386 -19.03 9.20 17.10
C ASP A 386 -20.51 9.43 17.45
N MET A 387 -21.09 8.48 18.18
CA MET A 387 -22.50 8.51 18.58
C MET A 387 -22.79 9.52 19.70
N TYR A 388 -21.92 9.64 20.70
CA TYR A 388 -22.23 10.41 21.93
C TYR A 388 -21.29 11.60 22.20
N GLY A 389 -20.16 11.66 21.50
CA GLY A 389 -19.15 12.70 21.69
C GLY A 389 -19.39 13.93 20.84
N GLN A 390 -18.83 15.06 21.29
CA GLN A 390 -18.74 16.25 20.46
C GLN A 390 -17.64 16.07 19.42
N GLN A 391 -18.00 16.20 18.15
CA GLN A 391 -17.05 16.21 17.05
C GLN A 391 -16.11 17.42 17.12
N GLN A 392 -14.81 17.20 16.91
CA GLN A 392 -13.79 18.23 17.10
C GLN A 392 -13.27 18.78 15.75
N LYS A 393 -13.34 20.10 15.57
CA LYS A 393 -12.75 20.77 14.39
C LYS A 393 -11.23 20.73 14.36
N VAL A 394 -10.61 20.71 15.54
CA VAL A 394 -9.16 20.62 15.74
C VAL A 394 -8.95 19.70 16.94
N ILE A 395 -8.26 18.59 16.72
CA ILE A 395 -7.95 17.63 17.77
C ILE A 395 -6.58 17.98 18.36
N ALA A 396 -6.57 18.33 19.64
CA ALA A 396 -5.38 18.70 20.39
C ALA A 396 -5.49 18.20 21.83
N ARG A 397 -4.34 18.03 22.48
CA ARG A 397 -4.30 17.61 23.89
C ARG A 397 -5.11 18.60 24.74
N PRO A 398 -6.04 18.14 25.60
CA PRO A 398 -6.82 19.02 26.45
C PRO A 398 -5.90 19.84 27.37
N LYS A 399 -6.18 21.13 27.50
CA LYS A 399 -5.48 22.07 28.40
C LYS A 399 -6.31 22.31 29.66
N GLY A 400 -5.63 22.55 30.78
CA GLY A 400 -6.27 22.89 32.06
C GLY A 400 -6.52 21.68 32.96
N ARG A 401 -7.41 21.86 33.95
CA ARG A 401 -7.74 20.81 34.92
C ARG A 401 -8.67 19.78 34.28
N VAL A 402 -8.15 18.57 34.08
CA VAL A 402 -8.90 17.38 33.69
C VAL A 402 -9.18 16.49 34.92
N THR A 403 -10.13 15.57 34.81
CA THR A 403 -10.45 14.61 35.89
C THR A 403 -9.29 13.62 36.11
N GLU A 404 -9.20 13.00 37.29
CA GLU A 404 -8.18 11.96 37.53
C GLU A 404 -8.29 10.78 36.55
N LEU A 405 -9.51 10.46 36.09
CA LEU A 405 -9.73 9.42 35.07
C LEU A 405 -9.13 9.81 33.70
N ASP A 406 -9.32 11.07 33.28
CA ASP A 406 -8.74 11.62 32.06
C ASP A 406 -7.21 11.73 32.17
N LYS A 407 -6.68 12.16 33.32
CA LYS A 407 -5.22 12.19 33.59
C LYS A 407 -4.61 10.82 33.46
N TRP A 408 -5.25 9.81 34.05
CA TRP A 408 -4.79 8.43 33.95
C TRP A 408 -4.74 7.97 32.49
N MET A 409 -5.82 8.14 31.72
CA MET A 409 -5.86 7.66 30.33
C MET A 409 -4.89 8.41 29.41
N LEU A 410 -4.74 9.73 29.57
CA LEU A 410 -3.71 10.51 28.88
C LEU A 410 -2.30 10.06 29.27
N GLY A 411 -2.09 9.69 30.54
CA GLY A 411 -0.83 9.14 31.01
C GLY A 411 -0.51 7.77 30.41
N ARG A 412 -1.51 6.90 30.27
CA ARG A 412 -1.39 5.61 29.57
C ARG A 412 -1.06 5.79 28.09
N LEU A 413 -1.59 6.82 27.44
CA LEU A 413 -1.24 7.17 26.06
C LEU A 413 0.22 7.62 25.96
N ASP A 414 0.70 8.46 26.89
CA ASP A 414 2.10 8.89 26.91
C ASP A 414 3.06 7.70 27.12
N GLU A 415 2.70 6.76 28.01
CA GLU A 415 3.44 5.52 28.23
C GLU A 415 3.47 4.66 26.96
N LEU A 416 2.32 4.45 26.31
CA LEU A 416 2.24 3.74 25.03
C LEU A 416 3.16 4.37 23.98
N VAL A 417 3.09 5.69 23.77
CA VAL A 417 3.94 6.41 22.82
C VAL A 417 5.42 6.18 23.15
N ALA A 418 5.81 6.31 24.42
CA ALA A 418 7.20 6.16 24.84
C ALA A 418 7.71 4.72 24.65
N GLU A 419 6.93 3.72 25.02
CA GLU A 419 7.29 2.30 24.90
C GLU A 419 7.41 1.88 23.43
N VAL A 420 6.41 2.23 22.60
CA VAL A 420 6.42 1.92 21.16
C VAL A 420 7.59 2.63 20.48
N THR A 421 7.80 3.92 20.76
CA THR A 421 8.93 4.70 20.17
C THR A 421 10.27 4.09 20.56
N GLY A 422 10.45 3.74 21.84
CA GLY A 422 11.69 3.17 22.35
C GLY A 422 12.00 1.79 21.75
N ALA A 423 10.98 0.96 21.57
CA ALA A 423 11.12 -0.36 20.96
C ALA A 423 11.36 -0.27 19.44
N MET A 424 10.60 0.57 18.72
CA MET A 424 10.79 0.80 17.29
C MET A 424 12.16 1.39 16.96
N GLY A 425 12.68 2.32 17.80
CA GLY A 425 14.02 2.88 17.64
C GLY A 425 15.15 1.85 17.79
N LYS A 426 14.86 0.69 18.39
CA LYS A 426 15.75 -0.48 18.51
C LYS A 426 15.38 -1.62 17.58
N TYR A 427 14.37 -1.43 16.71
CA TYR A 427 13.77 -2.46 15.87
C TYR A 427 13.21 -3.68 16.65
N GLU A 428 12.88 -3.54 17.93
CA GLU A 428 12.27 -4.59 18.75
C GLU A 428 10.73 -4.63 18.52
N LEU A 429 10.30 -5.04 17.32
CA LEU A 429 8.91 -4.88 16.89
C LEU A 429 7.90 -5.63 17.77
N ASP A 430 8.25 -6.81 18.30
CA ASP A 430 7.39 -7.58 19.21
C ASP A 430 7.14 -6.82 20.53
N ARG A 431 8.16 -6.11 21.02
CA ARG A 431 8.05 -5.25 22.21
C ARG A 431 7.27 -3.98 21.92
N ALA A 432 7.38 -3.45 20.70
CA ALA A 432 6.62 -2.28 20.29
C ALA A 432 5.11 -2.55 20.29
N VAL A 433 4.67 -3.74 19.83
CA VAL A 433 3.24 -4.05 19.76
C VAL A 433 2.64 -4.58 21.05
N ARG A 434 3.45 -5.15 21.95
CA ARG A 434 3.03 -5.72 23.23
C ARG A 434 2.12 -4.81 24.09
N PRO A 435 2.44 -3.51 24.33
CA PRO A 435 1.60 -2.66 25.18
C PRO A 435 0.26 -2.26 24.55
N ILE A 436 0.08 -2.42 23.23
CA ILE A 436 -1.12 -1.96 22.50
C ILE A 436 -2.38 -2.64 23.03
N GLY A 437 -2.36 -3.96 23.19
CA GLY A 437 -3.52 -4.72 23.65
C GLY A 437 -4.03 -4.27 25.01
N GLN A 438 -3.12 -4.10 25.98
CA GLN A 438 -3.48 -3.64 27.32
C GLN A 438 -3.97 -2.19 27.32
N PHE A 439 -3.37 -1.31 26.51
CA PHE A 439 -3.83 0.07 26.37
C PHE A 439 -5.26 0.15 25.81
N VAL A 440 -5.57 -0.62 24.76
CA VAL A 440 -6.92 -0.65 24.17
C VAL A 440 -7.93 -1.26 25.15
N ASP A 441 -7.51 -2.26 25.94
CA ASP A 441 -8.32 -2.80 27.03
C ASP A 441 -8.61 -1.75 28.11
N ASP A 442 -7.60 -1.03 28.59
CA ASP A 442 -7.75 0.05 29.57
C ASP A 442 -8.69 1.16 29.05
N LEU A 443 -8.53 1.54 27.78
CA LEU A 443 -9.34 2.56 27.11
C LEU A 443 -10.81 2.13 27.02
N SER A 444 -11.08 0.90 26.60
CA SER A 444 -12.43 0.41 26.34
C SER A 444 -13.15 -0.01 27.63
N THR A 445 -12.54 -0.87 28.42
CA THR A 445 -13.20 -1.57 29.54
C THR A 445 -13.23 -0.74 30.82
N TRP A 446 -12.32 0.22 30.96
CA TRP A 446 -12.25 1.10 32.12
C TRP A 446 -12.61 2.52 31.77
N TYR A 447 -11.82 3.20 30.93
CA TYR A 447 -12.00 4.63 30.67
C TYR A 447 -13.35 4.96 30.04
N VAL A 448 -13.70 4.34 28.91
CA VAL A 448 -14.98 4.56 28.21
C VAL A 448 -16.15 4.08 29.06
N ARG A 449 -16.08 2.87 29.65
CA ARG A 449 -17.15 2.34 30.52
C ARG A 449 -17.49 3.31 31.65
N ARG A 450 -16.48 3.84 32.34
CA ARG A 450 -16.62 4.80 33.44
C ARG A 450 -17.01 6.20 32.98
N SER A 451 -16.72 6.54 31.73
CA SER A 451 -17.12 7.83 31.14
C SER A 451 -18.51 7.81 30.51
N ARG A 452 -19.19 6.66 30.37
CA ARG A 452 -20.51 6.55 29.70
C ARG A 452 -21.52 7.59 30.18
N ARG A 453 -21.64 7.82 31.50
CA ARG A 453 -22.55 8.84 32.04
C ARG A 453 -22.20 10.25 31.53
N ARG A 454 -20.90 10.60 31.50
CA ARG A 454 -20.40 11.89 30.99
C ARG A 454 -20.73 12.11 29.51
N PHE A 455 -20.97 11.05 28.74
CA PHE A 455 -21.29 11.10 27.30
C PHE A 455 -22.80 10.96 27.00
N GLN A 456 -23.47 9.98 27.61
CA GLN A 456 -24.85 9.60 27.30
C GLN A 456 -25.89 10.43 28.08
N LYS A 457 -25.56 10.82 29.32
CA LYS A 457 -26.44 11.60 30.22
C LYS A 457 -25.61 12.65 30.95
N PRO A 458 -25.04 13.64 30.25
CA PRO A 458 -24.14 14.61 30.85
C PRO A 458 -24.89 15.52 31.83
N ASP A 459 -24.44 15.52 33.08
CA ASP A 459 -24.93 16.45 34.11
C ASP A 459 -24.36 17.88 33.90
N ASP A 460 -23.16 17.99 33.30
CA ASP A 460 -22.49 19.25 32.96
C ASP A 460 -22.01 19.22 31.50
N LYS A 461 -22.45 20.19 30.71
CA LYS A 461 -22.03 20.36 29.30
C LYS A 461 -20.52 20.58 29.17
N LYS A 462 -19.88 21.30 30.10
CA LYS A 462 -18.43 21.56 30.03
C LYS A 462 -17.62 20.28 30.23
N ASP A 463 -18.06 19.42 31.15
CA ASP A 463 -17.44 18.11 31.36
C ASP A 463 -17.61 17.21 30.14
N TRP A 464 -18.80 17.19 29.52
CA TRP A 464 -19.03 16.48 28.26
C TRP A 464 -18.12 16.93 27.13
N GLU A 465 -17.95 18.25 26.95
CA GLU A 465 -17.03 18.81 25.95
C GLU A 465 -15.57 18.44 26.24
N LEU A 466 -15.17 18.44 27.52
CA LEU A 466 -13.82 18.07 27.94
C LEU A 466 -13.55 16.57 27.73
N ALA A 467 -14.50 15.70 28.10
CA ALA A 467 -14.42 14.26 27.87
C ALA A 467 -14.34 13.96 26.37
N SER A 468 -15.15 14.63 25.55
CA SER A 468 -15.15 14.51 24.09
C SER A 468 -13.82 14.92 23.48
N LYS A 469 -13.25 16.06 23.89
CA LYS A 469 -11.92 16.52 23.46
C LYS A 469 -10.83 15.51 23.83
N THR A 470 -10.88 14.98 25.04
CA THR A 470 -9.90 14.02 25.57
C THR A 470 -9.93 12.72 24.78
N LEU A 471 -11.12 12.13 24.59
CA LEU A 471 -11.27 10.88 23.84
C LEU A 471 -10.90 11.03 22.36
N ALA A 472 -11.29 12.13 21.72
CA ALA A 472 -10.89 12.43 20.34
C ALA A 472 -9.37 12.52 20.20
N TYR A 473 -8.70 13.19 21.13
CA TYR A 473 -7.23 13.28 21.15
C TYR A 473 -6.57 11.91 21.34
N ILE A 474 -7.09 11.10 22.27
CA ILE A 474 -6.57 9.75 22.49
C ILE A 474 -6.70 8.88 21.25
N LEU A 475 -7.88 8.86 20.60
CA LEU A 475 -8.11 8.09 19.37
C LEU A 475 -7.20 8.55 18.23
N MET A 476 -7.04 9.86 18.06
CA MET A 476 -6.19 10.47 17.04
C MET A 476 -4.72 10.08 17.21
N GLU A 477 -4.15 10.23 18.41
CA GLU A 477 -2.76 9.85 18.67
C GLU A 477 -2.55 8.32 18.63
N THR A 478 -3.51 7.54 19.12
CA THR A 478 -3.47 6.07 19.01
C THR A 478 -3.39 5.63 17.55
N SER A 479 -4.16 6.28 16.66
CA SER A 479 -4.11 5.99 15.22
C SER A 479 -2.70 6.19 14.65
N LYS A 480 -2.01 7.26 15.06
CA LYS A 480 -0.63 7.53 14.62
C LYS A 480 0.37 6.49 15.12
N VAL A 481 0.26 6.09 16.40
CA VAL A 481 1.15 5.08 17.01
C VAL A 481 0.96 3.71 16.34
N LEU A 482 -0.27 3.33 16.03
CA LEU A 482 -0.59 2.03 15.44
C LEU A 482 -0.35 1.96 13.92
N ALA A 483 -0.21 3.10 13.24
CA ALA A 483 -0.13 3.17 11.78
C ALA A 483 0.95 2.29 11.11
N PRO A 484 2.16 2.11 11.67
CA PRO A 484 3.15 1.18 11.10
C PRO A 484 2.70 -0.29 11.10
N PHE A 485 1.84 -0.66 12.05
CA PHE A 485 1.41 -2.04 12.29
C PHE A 485 0.09 -2.38 11.59
N THR A 486 -0.89 -1.48 11.71
CA THR A 486 -2.26 -1.63 11.17
C THR A 486 -2.63 -0.45 10.26
N PRO A 487 -1.97 -0.29 9.10
CA PRO A 487 -2.05 0.91 8.29
C PRO A 487 -3.46 1.22 7.77
N PHE A 488 -4.24 0.23 7.35
CA PHE A 488 -5.54 0.48 6.71
C PHE A 488 -6.59 0.94 7.72
N PHE A 489 -6.66 0.23 8.84
CA PHE A 489 -7.54 0.49 9.96
C PHE A 489 -7.25 1.85 10.60
N THR A 490 -5.98 2.16 10.82
CA THR A 490 -5.60 3.44 11.43
C THR A 490 -5.80 4.62 10.49
N ASP A 491 -5.63 4.44 9.19
CA ASP A 491 -5.96 5.47 8.21
C ASP A 491 -7.47 5.73 8.15
N ALA A 492 -8.29 4.68 8.21
CA ALA A 492 -9.74 4.79 8.31
C ALA A 492 -10.17 5.49 9.60
N LEU A 493 -9.66 5.05 10.76
CA LEU A 493 -9.95 5.66 12.07
C LEU A 493 -9.51 7.13 12.12
N TYR A 494 -8.32 7.45 11.58
CA TYR A 494 -7.81 8.82 11.54
C TYR A 494 -8.70 9.73 10.69
N LYS A 495 -9.07 9.28 9.48
CA LYS A 495 -9.96 10.04 8.57
C LYS A 495 -11.35 10.23 9.15
N SER A 496 -11.85 9.23 9.87
CA SER A 496 -13.10 9.28 10.62
C SER A 496 -13.12 10.37 11.71
N LEU A 497 -11.95 10.85 12.15
CA LEU A 497 -11.79 11.90 13.17
C LEU A 497 -11.42 13.27 12.57
N ASP A 498 -10.71 13.30 11.44
CA ASP A 498 -10.26 14.55 10.79
C ASP A 498 -11.33 15.13 9.85
N GLN A 499 -12.11 16.08 10.36
CA GLN A 499 -13.20 16.72 9.60
C GLN A 499 -12.75 17.66 8.48
N LYS A 500 -11.47 18.04 8.41
CA LYS A 500 -11.01 19.15 7.55
C LYS A 500 -10.07 18.73 6.44
N LYS A 501 -9.45 17.57 6.55
CA LYS A 501 -8.47 17.10 5.58
C LYS A 501 -8.67 15.60 5.44
N ASN A 502 -8.99 15.14 4.24
CA ASN A 502 -8.81 13.73 3.85
C ASN A 502 -7.32 13.32 3.86
N ALA A 503 -6.52 13.85 4.79
CA ALA A 503 -5.12 13.59 5.00
C ALA A 503 -4.98 12.21 5.62
N SER A 504 -4.11 11.42 5.02
CA SER A 504 -3.79 10.09 5.51
C SER A 504 -2.95 10.19 6.79
N VAL A 505 -3.16 9.26 7.73
CA VAL A 505 -2.33 9.11 8.93
C VAL A 505 -0.85 8.90 8.56
N HIS A 506 -0.58 8.31 7.39
CA HIS A 506 0.77 8.03 6.90
C HIS A 506 1.57 9.28 6.51
N LEU A 507 0.91 10.43 6.40
CA LEU A 507 1.55 11.73 6.17
C LEU A 507 1.69 12.54 7.46
N SER A 508 1.22 12.01 8.60
CA SER A 508 1.30 12.68 9.89
C SER A 508 2.67 12.52 10.54
N ALA A 509 3.07 13.51 11.33
CA ALA A 509 4.26 13.41 12.15
C ALA A 509 4.04 12.38 13.28
N TRP A 510 5.10 11.62 13.60
CA TRP A 510 5.10 10.71 14.74
C TRP A 510 4.76 11.47 16.05
N PRO A 511 3.94 10.88 16.95
CA PRO A 511 3.61 11.50 18.23
C PRO A 511 4.86 11.84 19.06
N LYS A 512 4.88 13.03 19.65
CA LYS A 512 5.99 13.43 20.53
C LYS A 512 5.87 12.67 21.86
N SER A 513 6.93 11.95 22.23
CA SER A 513 7.03 11.34 23.57
C SER A 513 6.97 12.41 24.65
N ALA A 514 6.24 12.12 25.72
CA ALA A 514 6.22 12.98 26.91
C ALA A 514 7.61 13.04 27.57
N ALA A 515 7.91 14.16 28.23
CA ALA A 515 9.16 14.34 28.98
C ALA A 515 9.26 13.34 30.14
N LEU A 516 10.48 12.95 30.52
CA LEU A 516 10.70 11.93 31.55
C LEU A 516 10.03 12.26 32.90
N ALA A 517 9.99 13.54 33.30
CA ALA A 517 9.30 13.98 34.52
C ALA A 517 7.77 13.73 34.46
N VAL A 518 7.18 13.91 33.28
CA VAL A 518 5.76 13.63 33.03
C VAL A 518 5.52 12.12 33.08
N LEU A 519 6.37 11.32 32.43
CA LEU A 519 6.27 9.85 32.49
C LEU A 519 6.39 9.30 33.93
N LYS A 520 7.29 9.85 34.75
CA LYS A 520 7.38 9.50 36.18
C LYS A 520 6.09 9.83 36.94
N THR A 521 5.44 10.94 36.60
CA THR A 521 4.17 11.36 37.21
C THR A 521 3.02 10.46 36.75
N ASN A 522 2.97 10.14 35.47
CA ASN A 522 2.01 9.21 34.87
C ASN A 522 2.13 7.82 35.52
N LYS A 523 3.35 7.33 35.72
CA LYS A 523 3.60 6.05 36.40
C LYS A 523 3.04 6.02 37.82
N LYS A 524 3.16 7.13 38.58
CA LYS A 524 2.54 7.24 39.92
C LYS A 524 1.01 7.16 39.83
N MET A 525 0.40 7.86 38.88
CA MET A 525 -1.04 7.77 38.62
C MET A 525 -1.48 6.36 38.21
N GLY A 526 -0.69 5.70 37.34
CA GLY A 526 -0.92 4.32 36.91
C GLY A 526 -0.92 3.34 38.10
N VAL A 527 0.03 3.47 39.02
CA VAL A 527 0.05 2.67 40.26
C VAL A 527 -1.19 2.91 41.12
N MET A 528 -1.61 4.17 41.29
CA MET A 528 -2.82 4.48 42.07
C MET A 528 -4.08 3.92 41.42
N MET A 529 -4.22 4.01 40.10
CA MET A 529 -5.37 3.45 39.38
C MET A 529 -5.36 1.91 39.37
N ALA A 530 -4.20 1.28 39.27
CA ALA A 530 -4.07 -0.17 39.40
C ALA A 530 -4.55 -0.64 40.78
N GLU A 531 -4.20 0.10 41.84
CA GLU A 531 -4.70 -0.17 43.19
C GLU A 531 -6.23 -0.01 43.29
N VAL A 532 -6.80 1.06 42.73
CA VAL A 532 -8.27 1.25 42.66
C VAL A 532 -8.95 0.05 41.99
N ARG A 533 -8.41 -0.41 40.86
CA ARG A 533 -8.95 -1.58 40.12
C ARG A 533 -8.82 -2.87 40.92
N ASN A 534 -7.70 -3.06 41.61
CA ASN A 534 -7.48 -4.21 42.48
C ASN A 534 -8.47 -4.24 43.66
N LEU A 535 -8.58 -3.12 44.38
CA LEU A 535 -9.53 -2.96 45.48
C LEU A 535 -10.98 -3.16 45.03
N ALA A 536 -11.36 -2.62 43.86
CA ALA A 536 -12.68 -2.86 43.30
C ALA A 536 -12.93 -4.35 43.03
N SER A 537 -11.95 -5.06 42.47
CA SER A 537 -12.06 -6.50 42.19
C SER A 537 -12.22 -7.31 43.48
N ILE A 538 -11.40 -7.02 44.50
CA ILE A 538 -11.47 -7.68 45.82
C ILE A 538 -12.80 -7.36 46.52
N ALA A 539 -13.24 -6.10 46.48
CA ALA A 539 -14.52 -5.68 47.06
C ALA A 539 -15.71 -6.34 46.36
N LEU A 540 -15.75 -6.40 45.02
CA LEU A 540 -16.81 -7.09 44.30
C LEU A 540 -16.84 -8.60 44.61
N ALA A 541 -15.67 -9.24 44.74
CA ALA A 541 -15.57 -10.64 45.15
C ALA A 541 -16.09 -10.86 46.59
N LYS A 542 -15.67 -10.01 47.54
CA LYS A 542 -16.17 -10.06 48.93
C LYS A 542 -17.69 -9.84 48.96
N ARG A 543 -18.18 -8.89 48.20
CA ARG A 543 -19.61 -8.58 48.09
C ARG A 543 -20.41 -9.77 47.56
N ALA A 544 -19.90 -10.45 46.54
CA ALA A 544 -20.49 -11.68 46.01
C ALA A 544 -20.51 -12.80 47.07
N SER A 545 -19.44 -12.96 47.84
CA SER A 545 -19.39 -13.96 48.95
C SER A 545 -20.40 -13.68 50.07
N LEU A 546 -20.82 -12.43 50.23
CA LEU A 546 -21.87 -12.03 51.18
C LEU A 546 -23.28 -12.16 50.58
N GLY A 547 -23.42 -12.58 49.32
CA GLY A 547 -24.72 -12.69 48.62
C GLY A 547 -25.35 -11.35 48.25
N ILE A 548 -24.64 -10.22 48.42
CA ILE A 548 -25.23 -8.89 48.20
C ILE A 548 -25.03 -8.47 46.74
N LYS A 549 -26.13 -8.31 45.99
CA LYS A 549 -26.08 -7.82 44.60
C LYS A 549 -25.44 -6.44 44.53
N VAL A 550 -24.63 -6.17 43.49
CA VAL A 550 -23.95 -4.85 43.29
C VAL A 550 -24.96 -3.71 43.18
N ARG A 551 -26.16 -3.96 42.63
CA ARG A 551 -27.19 -2.92 42.46
C ARG A 551 -27.77 -2.39 43.77
N GLN A 552 -27.73 -3.17 44.86
CA GLN A 552 -28.06 -2.70 46.20
C GLN A 552 -26.98 -1.71 46.68
N PRO A 553 -27.23 -0.41 46.86
CA PRO A 553 -26.20 0.46 47.42
C PRO A 553 -25.90 0.08 48.87
N LEU A 554 -24.64 0.17 49.28
CA LEU A 554 -24.23 0.04 50.69
C LEU A 554 -23.71 1.38 51.23
N ALA A 555 -23.74 1.55 52.55
CA ALA A 555 -23.31 2.80 53.16
C ALA A 555 -21.82 3.04 52.98
N THR A 556 -21.00 2.08 53.42
CA THR A 556 -19.55 2.27 53.50
C THR A 556 -18.80 1.03 53.03
N LEU A 557 -17.71 1.25 52.28
CA LEU A 557 -16.62 0.28 52.13
C LEU A 557 -15.41 0.82 52.89
N THR A 558 -14.94 0.06 53.87
CA THR A 558 -13.65 0.30 54.52
C THR A 558 -12.58 -0.44 53.75
N VAL A 559 -11.53 0.26 53.33
CA VAL A 559 -10.37 -0.34 52.66
C VAL A 559 -9.12 -0.17 53.50
N GLN A 560 -8.32 -1.24 53.57
CA GLN A 560 -6.98 -1.16 54.10
C GLN A 560 -6.10 -0.45 53.08
N SER A 561 -5.35 0.57 53.51
CA SER A 561 -4.51 1.33 52.59
C SER A 561 -3.02 1.18 52.87
N SER A 562 -2.35 0.56 51.91
CA SER A 562 -0.91 0.37 51.81
C SER A 562 -0.19 1.51 51.08
N VAL A 563 -0.90 2.40 50.37
CA VAL A 563 -0.30 3.46 49.52
C VAL A 563 -0.76 4.87 49.92
N VAL A 564 0.21 5.74 50.26
CA VAL A 564 0.01 7.12 50.76
C VAL A 564 -0.80 8.01 49.80
N GLY A 565 -0.80 7.74 48.49
CA GLY A 565 -1.46 8.58 47.49
C GLY A 565 -2.97 8.35 47.29
N LEU A 566 -3.49 7.16 47.60
CA LEU A 566 -4.93 6.88 47.47
C LEU A 566 -5.72 7.49 48.64
N LYS A 567 -5.12 7.57 49.83
CA LYS A 567 -5.74 8.12 51.06
C LYS A 567 -6.26 9.54 50.89
N THR A 568 -5.59 10.34 50.07
CA THR A 568 -5.83 11.78 49.93
C THR A 568 -6.51 12.17 48.62
N ASN A 569 -6.63 11.24 47.67
CA ASN A 569 -7.21 11.52 46.35
C ASN A 569 -8.72 11.21 46.32
N LYS A 570 -9.53 12.23 46.60
CA LYS A 570 -11.01 12.11 46.64
C LYS A 570 -11.62 11.64 45.31
N GLU A 571 -11.07 12.03 44.17
CA GLU A 571 -11.60 11.63 42.86
C GLU A 571 -11.36 10.13 42.60
N LEU A 572 -10.18 9.59 42.95
CA LEU A 572 -9.91 8.16 42.85
C LEU A 572 -10.77 7.31 43.81
N LEU A 573 -10.99 7.81 45.04
CA LEU A 573 -11.90 7.15 45.99
C LEU A 573 -13.35 7.17 45.50
N ALA A 574 -13.79 8.23 44.83
CA ALA A 574 -15.11 8.29 44.21
C ALA A 574 -15.24 7.26 43.06
N ILE A 575 -14.18 7.08 42.26
CA ILE A 575 -14.15 6.05 41.22
C ILE A 575 -14.36 4.65 41.84
N LEU A 576 -13.64 4.35 42.94
CA LEU A 576 -13.81 3.09 43.68
C LEU A 576 -15.23 2.96 44.24
N ALA A 577 -15.75 4.02 44.90
CA ALA A 577 -17.07 4.03 45.51
C ALA A 577 -18.18 3.68 44.52
N ASP A 578 -18.14 4.32 43.35
CA ASP A 578 -19.09 4.07 42.27
C ASP A 578 -18.97 2.64 41.73
N GLU A 579 -17.75 2.11 41.60
CA GLU A 579 -17.50 0.79 41.02
C GLU A 579 -18.07 -0.33 41.90
N VAL A 580 -17.97 -0.19 43.22
CA VAL A 580 -18.47 -1.17 44.20
C VAL A 580 -19.88 -0.83 44.71
N ASN A 581 -20.45 0.27 44.22
CA ASN A 581 -21.73 0.86 44.60
C ASN A 581 -21.89 1.07 46.12
N VAL A 582 -21.07 1.97 46.67
CA VAL A 582 -21.17 2.42 48.07
C VAL A 582 -21.24 3.94 48.16
N LYS A 583 -21.84 4.47 49.24
CA LYS A 583 -21.95 5.92 49.44
C LYS A 583 -20.62 6.57 49.86
N LYS A 584 -19.77 5.83 50.56
CA LYS A 584 -18.51 6.35 51.09
C LYS A 584 -17.42 5.29 51.11
N ILE A 585 -16.19 5.69 50.75
CA ILE A 585 -14.98 4.92 51.05
C ILE A 585 -14.35 5.47 52.32
N VAL A 586 -14.06 4.59 53.27
CA VAL A 586 -13.28 4.91 54.47
C VAL A 586 -11.95 4.19 54.36
N VAL A 587 -10.86 4.91 54.61
CA VAL A 587 -9.53 4.35 54.52
C VAL A 587 -8.94 4.20 55.92
N LYS A 588 -8.61 2.98 56.33
CA LYS A 588 -8.02 2.68 57.64
C LYS A 588 -6.65 1.98 57.49
N ALA A 589 -5.85 2.07 58.55
CA ALA A 589 -4.53 1.42 58.60
C ALA A 589 -4.65 -0.10 58.79
N ASN A 590 -5.55 -0.51 59.70
CA ASN A 590 -5.88 -1.91 59.96
C ASN A 590 -7.38 -2.13 59.74
N VAL A 591 -7.70 -3.17 58.99
CA VAL A 591 -9.05 -3.68 58.70
C VAL A 591 -8.96 -5.20 58.82
N GLU A 592 -10.04 -5.88 59.19
CA GLU A 592 -10.08 -7.34 59.16
C GLU A 592 -10.10 -7.81 57.70
N GLY A 593 -8.93 -8.13 57.15
CA GLY A 593 -8.71 -8.35 55.72
C GLY A 593 -8.36 -7.07 54.94
N ILE A 594 -8.54 -7.11 53.61
CA ILE A 594 -8.18 -5.98 52.71
C ILE A 594 -9.35 -4.99 52.59
N VAL A 595 -10.59 -5.49 52.60
CA VAL A 595 -11.80 -4.67 52.42
C VAL A 595 -12.94 -5.20 53.30
N GLU A 596 -13.75 -4.29 53.82
CA GLU A 596 -14.87 -4.59 54.72
C GLU A 596 -16.07 -3.70 54.37
N PHE A 597 -17.24 -4.31 54.17
CA PHE A 597 -18.49 -3.58 53.90
C PHE A 597 -19.26 -3.35 55.19
N ASP A 598 -19.87 -2.16 55.30
CA ASP A 598 -21.05 -1.99 56.16
C ASP A 598 -22.24 -2.67 55.49
N THR A 599 -22.66 -3.80 56.06
CA THR A 599 -23.75 -4.64 55.54
C THR A 599 -25.12 -4.18 56.04
N THR A 600 -25.19 -3.13 56.86
CA THR A 600 -26.46 -2.57 57.36
C THR A 600 -27.22 -1.91 56.22
N ILE A 601 -28.34 -2.49 55.81
CA ILE A 601 -29.23 -1.92 54.78
C ILE A 601 -30.28 -1.05 55.48
N THR A 602 -30.10 0.27 55.44
CA THR A 602 -31.11 1.21 55.93
C THR A 602 -32.33 1.24 54.99
N PRO A 603 -33.52 1.66 55.46
CA PRO A 603 -34.71 1.75 54.60
C PRO A 603 -34.47 2.54 53.31
N ALA A 604 -33.75 3.67 53.39
CA ALA A 604 -33.40 4.46 52.21
C ALA A 604 -32.48 3.74 51.22
N LEU A 605 -31.54 2.91 51.71
CA LEU A 605 -30.68 2.10 50.83
C LEU A 605 -31.46 0.96 50.19
N LEU A 606 -32.39 0.34 50.92
CA LEU A 606 -33.27 -0.70 50.39
C LEU A 606 -34.13 -0.14 49.25
N GLU A 607 -34.79 1.00 49.47
CA GLU A 607 -35.59 1.69 48.46
C GLU A 607 -34.78 2.01 47.19
N GLU A 608 -33.55 2.54 47.33
CA GLU A 608 -32.70 2.83 46.17
C GLU A 608 -32.26 1.55 45.44
N GLY A 609 -32.04 0.45 46.16
CA GLY A 609 -31.77 -0.87 45.60
C GLY A 609 -32.93 -1.39 44.76
N ILE A 610 -34.15 -1.30 45.29
CA ILE A 610 -35.40 -1.65 44.60
C ILE A 610 -35.50 -0.85 43.30
N VAL A 611 -35.36 0.48 43.37
CA VAL A 611 -35.48 1.36 42.20
C VAL A 611 -34.44 1.03 41.13
N ARG A 612 -33.19 0.72 41.50
CA ARG A 612 -32.15 0.33 40.55
C ARG A 612 -32.41 -1.02 39.88
N GLU A 613 -32.97 -1.98 40.61
CA GLU A 613 -33.41 -3.26 40.02
C GLU A 613 -34.59 -3.04 39.06
N SER A 614 -35.55 -2.19 39.43
CA SER A 614 -36.67 -1.76 38.59
C SER A 614 -36.20 -1.10 37.29
N VAL A 615 -35.25 -0.15 37.36
CA VAL A 615 -34.65 0.48 36.17
C VAL A 615 -34.03 -0.58 35.26
N ARG A 616 -33.29 -1.54 35.80
CA ARG A 616 -32.69 -2.63 35.01
C ARG A 616 -33.76 -3.47 34.31
N MET A 617 -34.83 -3.84 35.02
CA MET A 617 -35.93 -4.63 34.47
C MET A 617 -36.58 -3.89 33.29
N VAL A 618 -36.89 -2.61 33.46
CA VAL A 618 -37.50 -1.79 32.41
C VAL A 618 -36.55 -1.60 31.22
N GLN A 619 -35.25 -1.46 31.45
CA GLN A 619 -34.29 -1.38 30.34
C GLN A 619 -34.17 -2.70 29.58
N GLY A 620 -34.30 -3.85 30.27
CA GLY A 620 -34.43 -5.17 29.62
C GLY A 620 -35.68 -5.23 28.75
N LEU A 621 -36.83 -4.81 29.29
CA LEU A 621 -38.08 -4.73 28.53
C LEU A 621 -37.99 -3.87 27.28
N ARG A 622 -37.30 -2.74 27.35
CA ARG A 622 -37.08 -1.88 26.17
C ARG A 622 -36.29 -2.61 25.09
N GLN A 623 -35.29 -3.39 25.50
CA GLN A 623 -34.49 -4.18 24.57
C GLN A 623 -35.32 -5.31 23.95
N ASP A 624 -36.12 -6.01 24.74
CA ASP A 624 -37.00 -7.09 24.26
C ASP A 624 -38.07 -6.57 23.31
N ALA A 625 -38.57 -5.34 23.54
CA ALA A 625 -39.47 -4.62 22.64
C ALA A 625 -38.79 -4.03 21.39
N GLY A 626 -37.48 -4.21 21.23
CA GLY A 626 -36.72 -3.70 20.07
C GLY A 626 -36.56 -2.18 20.02
N TYR A 627 -36.69 -1.48 21.14
CA TYR A 627 -36.59 -0.01 21.18
C TYR A 627 -35.15 0.49 21.12
N GLU A 628 -34.98 1.64 20.48
CA GLU A 628 -33.70 2.35 20.46
C GLU A 628 -33.54 3.27 21.68
N PRO A 629 -32.31 3.64 22.08
CA PRO A 629 -32.07 4.56 23.21
C PRO A 629 -32.77 5.93 23.08
N LYS A 630 -33.07 6.37 21.85
CA LYS A 630 -33.76 7.63 21.57
C LYS A 630 -35.27 7.54 21.79
N ASP A 631 -35.83 6.33 21.78
CA ASP A 631 -37.27 6.13 21.90
C ASP A 631 -37.74 6.49 23.31
N ARG A 632 -38.87 7.19 23.38
CA ARG A 632 -39.52 7.53 24.64
C ARG A 632 -40.68 6.56 24.90
N ILE A 633 -40.89 6.23 26.17
CA ILE A 633 -41.88 5.23 26.59
C ILE A 633 -42.92 5.82 27.54
N LEU A 634 -44.09 5.20 27.56
CA LEU A 634 -45.05 5.30 28.66
C LEU A 634 -44.82 4.05 29.51
N LEU A 635 -44.43 4.25 30.77
CA LEU A 635 -44.16 3.16 31.70
C LEU A 635 -45.37 2.98 32.63
N PHE A 636 -45.91 1.77 32.68
CA PHE A 636 -46.96 1.37 33.60
C PHE A 636 -46.34 0.57 34.74
N VAL A 637 -46.74 0.86 35.97
CA VAL A 637 -46.23 0.21 37.18
C VAL A 637 -47.39 -0.19 38.07
N ASP A 638 -47.46 -1.48 38.43
CA ASP A 638 -48.41 -1.99 39.42
C ASP A 638 -47.67 -2.72 40.56
N SER A 639 -47.94 -2.34 41.79
CA SER A 639 -47.40 -3.00 42.99
C SER A 639 -48.20 -2.61 44.23
N ALA A 640 -48.68 -3.61 44.96
CA ALA A 640 -49.42 -3.42 46.21
C ALA A 640 -48.52 -2.96 47.38
N ALA A 641 -47.33 -3.55 47.52
CA ALA A 641 -46.44 -3.29 48.65
C ALA A 641 -45.38 -2.20 48.37
N LEU A 642 -44.93 -2.06 47.11
CA LEU A 642 -43.81 -1.20 46.74
C LEU A 642 -44.24 0.01 45.88
N GLY A 643 -45.54 0.22 45.68
CA GLY A 643 -46.08 1.32 44.89
C GLY A 643 -45.66 2.70 45.39
N ASP A 644 -45.64 2.92 46.71
CA ASP A 644 -45.25 4.20 47.31
C ASP A 644 -43.75 4.50 47.15
N VAL A 645 -42.90 3.47 47.20
CA VAL A 645 -41.47 3.60 46.89
C VAL A 645 -41.29 4.03 45.44
N MET A 646 -42.02 3.40 44.51
CA MET A 646 -41.92 3.72 43.10
C MET A 646 -42.43 5.13 42.78
N LYS A 647 -43.50 5.59 43.46
CA LYS A 647 -43.97 6.99 43.38
C LYS A 647 -42.95 7.97 43.94
N LYS A 648 -42.34 7.68 45.09
CA LYS A 648 -41.29 8.51 45.70
C LYS A 648 -40.10 8.76 44.77
N TYR A 649 -39.76 7.77 43.92
CA TYR A 649 -38.65 7.84 42.97
C TYR A 649 -39.09 7.99 41.50
N GLU A 650 -40.32 8.47 41.26
CA GLU A 650 -40.90 8.56 39.92
C GLU A 650 -40.02 9.35 38.94
N ASP A 651 -39.52 10.52 39.36
CA ASP A 651 -38.68 11.37 38.51
C ASP A 651 -37.35 10.70 38.15
N LEU A 652 -36.77 9.95 39.09
CA LEU A 652 -35.57 9.16 38.84
C LEU A 652 -35.86 8.06 37.81
N LEU A 653 -36.98 7.34 37.97
CA LEU A 653 -37.41 6.30 37.03
C LEU A 653 -37.62 6.88 35.62
N LYS A 654 -38.40 7.96 35.49
CA LYS A 654 -38.64 8.66 34.22
C LYS A 654 -37.33 8.98 33.51
N ARG A 655 -36.39 9.59 34.23
CA ARG A 655 -35.09 9.97 33.70
C ARG A 655 -34.23 8.77 33.33
N GLU A 656 -34.19 7.74 34.17
CA GLU A 656 -33.31 6.60 33.96
C GLU A 656 -33.77 5.69 32.81
N VAL A 657 -35.09 5.52 32.65
CA VAL A 657 -35.69 4.64 31.62
C VAL A 657 -36.15 5.39 30.36
N GLY A 658 -36.02 6.71 30.33
CA GLY A 658 -36.44 7.54 29.20
C GLY A 658 -37.95 7.57 29.00
N ALA A 659 -38.72 7.56 30.09
CA ALA A 659 -40.18 7.61 30.04
C ALA A 659 -40.70 9.06 29.95
N LYS A 660 -41.73 9.29 29.13
CA LYS A 660 -42.49 10.56 29.14
C LYS A 660 -43.36 10.65 30.39
N ALA A 661 -43.95 9.53 30.79
CA ALA A 661 -44.80 9.42 31.97
C ALA A 661 -44.64 8.04 32.62
N VAL A 662 -44.87 8.00 33.94
CA VAL A 662 -45.03 6.76 34.71
C VAL A 662 -46.47 6.75 35.19
N VAL A 663 -47.21 5.69 34.85
CA VAL A 663 -48.63 5.53 35.17
C VAL A 663 -48.75 4.42 36.21
N PHE A 664 -49.19 4.78 37.41
CA PHE A 664 -49.46 3.82 38.48
C PHE A 664 -50.91 3.35 38.37
N ALA A 665 -51.11 2.22 37.73
CA ALA A 665 -52.43 1.64 37.47
C ALA A 665 -52.32 0.11 37.41
N PRO A 666 -53.44 -0.62 37.63
CA PRO A 666 -53.49 -2.06 37.41
C PRO A 666 -53.05 -2.45 35.99
N GLU A 667 -52.69 -3.72 35.81
CA GLU A 667 -52.23 -4.27 34.53
C GLU A 667 -53.07 -3.75 33.33
N ALA A 668 -52.41 -3.09 32.38
CA ALA A 668 -53.05 -2.35 31.29
C ALA A 668 -53.08 -3.13 29.96
N GLU A 669 -54.09 -2.87 29.13
CA GLU A 669 -54.19 -3.43 27.78
C GLU A 669 -53.40 -2.59 26.73
N HIS A 670 -53.00 -3.22 25.61
CA HIS A 670 -52.23 -2.59 24.50
C HIS A 670 -50.81 -2.12 24.88
N LEU A 671 -49.99 -3.05 25.38
CA LEU A 671 -48.58 -2.85 25.70
C LEU A 671 -47.70 -3.53 24.66
N ASP A 672 -46.51 -2.98 24.45
CA ASP A 672 -45.52 -3.55 23.54
C ASP A 672 -44.69 -4.64 24.25
N ALA A 673 -44.45 -4.49 25.56
CA ALA A 673 -43.81 -5.52 26.40
C ALA A 673 -44.18 -5.33 27.89
N TYR A 674 -44.12 -6.41 28.66
CA TYR A 674 -44.31 -6.39 30.11
C TYR A 674 -43.43 -7.45 30.80
N ALA A 675 -43.06 -7.20 32.05
CA ALA A 675 -42.34 -8.14 32.89
C ALA A 675 -42.68 -7.92 34.36
N GLU A 676 -42.33 -8.93 35.15
CA GLU A 676 -42.54 -8.96 36.58
C GLU A 676 -41.21 -9.05 37.31
N LEU A 677 -41.04 -8.20 38.32
CA LEU A 677 -39.92 -8.22 39.24
C LEU A 677 -40.42 -8.71 40.61
N VAL A 678 -39.90 -9.85 41.04
CA VAL A 678 -40.14 -10.39 42.38
C VAL A 678 -38.96 -10.05 43.27
N LEU A 679 -39.21 -9.33 44.36
CA LEU A 679 -38.24 -8.97 45.40
C LEU A 679 -38.72 -9.56 46.72
N ASP A 680 -38.04 -10.61 47.19
CA ASP A 680 -38.43 -11.41 48.34
C ASP A 680 -39.87 -11.94 48.23
N GLN A 681 -40.84 -11.32 48.93
CA GLN A 681 -42.27 -11.69 48.88
C GLN A 681 -43.13 -10.66 48.12
N ASP A 682 -42.55 -9.55 47.67
CA ASP A 682 -43.26 -8.46 47.02
C ASP A 682 -43.11 -8.51 45.49
N ARG A 683 -44.21 -8.17 44.80
CA ARG A 683 -44.32 -8.15 43.35
C ARG A 683 -44.37 -6.72 42.83
N ILE A 684 -43.58 -6.42 41.80
CA ILE A 684 -43.73 -5.23 40.96
C ILE A 684 -43.90 -5.66 39.52
N TRP A 685 -45.04 -5.31 38.93
CA TRP A 685 -45.30 -5.50 37.50
C TRP A 685 -44.97 -4.23 36.73
N PHE A 686 -44.31 -4.40 35.58
CA PHE A 686 -43.94 -3.33 34.66
C PHE A 686 -44.51 -3.60 33.28
N GLY A 687 -45.21 -2.61 32.73
CA GLY A 687 -45.66 -2.60 31.33
C GLY A 687 -45.09 -1.40 30.60
N LEU A 688 -44.75 -1.53 29.31
CA LEU A 688 -44.34 -0.38 28.50
C LEU A 688 -44.98 -0.37 27.12
N ARG A 689 -45.13 0.84 26.58
CA ARG A 689 -45.42 1.08 25.16
C ARG A 689 -44.73 2.35 24.67
N LYS A 690 -44.59 2.49 23.36
CA LYS A 690 -43.94 3.66 22.75
C LYS A 690 -44.80 4.91 22.94
N ALA A 691 -44.17 6.04 23.24
CA ALA A 691 -44.84 7.28 23.67
C ALA A 691 -44.93 8.38 22.62
#